data_AF-A0A1C7Z4Y4-F1
#
_entry.id   AF-A0A1C7Z4Y4-F1
#
_cell.length_a   1.000
_cell.length_b   1.000
_cell.length_c   1.000
_cell.angle_alpha   90.00
_cell.angle_beta   90.00
_cell.angle_gamma   90.00
#
_symmetry.space_group_name_H-M   'P 1'
#
loop_
_entity.id
_entity.type
_entity.pdbx_description
1 polymer ?
#
loop_
_entity_poly.entity_id
_entity_poly.type
_entity_poly.pdbx_seq_one_letter_code
_entity_poly.pdbx_strand_id
1 'polypeptide(L)'
;MHLNDEHVSSLSVSRYRGHRGPCMVVTVGVLYGADQNIVPANETQAWLNKRFGKQPFDRGMKKSRGTFAVQGSAYAANVTQQDGMAVRVRMGELDKILHVHPPRQWHKGLLGWSPLPSGVLTVLPLELGLAYGGAGSQDNPDGIGYVLDAGQADGLALPQIESPATPLRAPGERAPVASFLPLAPQSSERRAFLGTCDEAWKKLRAPFVPMDTDPRWFDEVAQDQCQQGYWSGHENWLAQGMHPTQAQVAGRLPGLRLRLFVQRHALGPTDAGVIEETALDLDTVWLFPDEERLLLLYRVEVDVVDIDGDDLAGLAAVCERLGEEARTAEHWKAELWRQRPAKASSASPTPEPFEPGPHAASQALSAQLPALMAEVSKQHASYGVELEKLGAQAASTPAVDMDTGQLNFVTLVEPLKQRTDCAHASLATELNPLAGKHVPPAAAPLADQTGIEALEAATAQWQAGLEQQMAELNRLLEGMPPDVLAQLHAQQLAGSLSLNQSMSGAELAALQASMEASNADLAKHTALLEAELAQLQKDTAALDPAVFAPVPPEVKPAWTRELLQAACDARQALDGVRLVALDLSGMNLIAVNLGNCVLQGCKLNGAALGGSNFNGAQLTDCDLSDADLAMADFANTMLERCVFQRIKAAQLNLADAYVADCDFTQADLSASKAMRGSFTQCRFNKALMQAVDWSGARWSDCDLSGAGLADSQLGKTQMRACQLDAVSLRAADLHQADWSDVIGSDIDLSNAHLQNWRVEPGCQLPGIRLDGADLTQASLQAANLSRASLRNACLARALVMRCNLSDSDAYRVDARGADLSSSDLSRAQWVGANLFEARLRKVRLEGADLSGSNLHGVNSEGARGLGARLEGALMTRCRLTEDLANA
;
A
#
# COMPACT_ATOMS: atom_id res chain seq x y z
N MET A 1 -22.23 4.92 -15.62
CA MET A 1 -22.73 4.61 -14.26
C MET A 1 -24.00 5.41 -14.04
N HIS A 2 -25.14 4.75 -13.87
CA HIS A 2 -26.43 5.40 -13.69
C HIS A 2 -26.87 5.21 -12.24
N LEU A 3 -27.04 6.31 -11.52
CA LEU A 3 -27.70 6.31 -10.23
C LEU A 3 -29.10 6.84 -10.41
N ASN A 4 -30.07 6.16 -9.79
CA ASN A 4 -31.32 6.81 -9.49
C ASN A 4 -31.10 7.56 -8.18
N ASP A 5 -30.87 8.88 -8.28
CA ASP A 5 -30.47 9.76 -7.17
C ASP A 5 -31.50 9.80 -6.02
N GLU A 6 -32.71 9.26 -6.21
CA GLU A 6 -33.76 9.19 -5.19
C GLU A 6 -33.63 8.00 -4.22
N HIS A 7 -32.75 7.02 -4.48
CA HIS A 7 -32.78 5.73 -3.78
C HIS A 7 -31.43 5.21 -3.24
N VAL A 8 -30.31 5.80 -3.63
CA VAL A 8 -28.95 5.35 -3.24
C VAL A 8 -28.10 6.56 -2.85
N SER A 9 -27.33 6.45 -1.76
CA SER A 9 -26.53 7.57 -1.23
C SER A 9 -25.12 7.64 -1.82
N SER A 10 -24.54 6.52 -2.24
CA SER A 10 -23.27 6.53 -2.98
C SER A 10 -23.10 5.26 -3.80
N LEU A 11 -22.34 5.37 -4.90
CA LEU A 11 -21.87 4.24 -5.69
C LEU A 11 -20.43 4.50 -6.08
N SER A 12 -19.56 3.58 -5.68
CA SER A 12 -18.15 3.61 -6.05
C SER A 12 -17.75 2.26 -6.64
N VAL A 13 -16.72 2.31 -7.48
CA VAL A 13 -16.14 1.11 -8.05
C VAL A 13 -14.65 1.10 -7.79
N SER A 14 -14.18 0.02 -7.19
CA SER A 14 -12.77 -0.21 -6.92
C SER A 14 -12.27 -1.31 -7.85
N ARG A 15 -11.24 -1.01 -8.61
CA ARG A 15 -10.57 -2.01 -9.47
C ARG A 15 -9.69 -2.87 -8.59
N TYR A 16 -9.94 -4.16 -8.60
CA TYR A 16 -9.25 -5.10 -7.74
C TYR A 16 -8.81 -6.32 -8.54
N ARG A 17 -7.68 -6.91 -8.14
CA ARG A 17 -7.24 -8.19 -8.67
C ARG A 17 -7.47 -9.25 -7.61
N GLY A 18 -8.67 -9.82 -7.64
CA GLY A 18 -9.08 -10.89 -6.74
C GLY A 18 -8.35 -12.20 -7.01
N HIS A 19 -8.65 -13.22 -6.20
CA HIS A 19 -8.01 -14.54 -6.31
C HIS A 19 -8.33 -15.27 -7.63
N ARG A 20 -9.42 -14.90 -8.33
CA ARG A 20 -9.90 -15.54 -9.56
C ARG A 20 -9.59 -14.78 -10.85
N GLY A 21 -9.09 -13.55 -10.77
CA GLY A 21 -8.84 -12.70 -11.93
C GLY A 21 -9.12 -11.21 -11.67
N PRO A 22 -9.12 -10.38 -12.72
CA PRO A 22 -9.60 -9.01 -12.66
C PRO A 22 -11.07 -8.99 -12.23
N CYS A 23 -11.38 -8.23 -11.19
CA CYS A 23 -12.75 -7.98 -10.77
C CYS A 23 -12.94 -6.52 -10.39
N MET A 24 -14.17 -6.04 -10.51
CA MET A 24 -14.58 -4.73 -10.02
C MET A 24 -15.40 -4.93 -8.76
N VAL A 25 -14.93 -4.37 -7.64
CA VAL A 25 -15.74 -4.30 -6.42
C VAL A 25 -16.67 -3.12 -6.56
N VAL A 26 -17.96 -3.39 -6.70
CA VAL A 26 -18.99 -2.37 -6.73
C VAL A 26 -19.49 -2.16 -5.31
N THR A 27 -19.32 -0.96 -4.77
CA THR A 27 -19.83 -0.57 -3.44
C THR A 27 -21.02 0.37 -3.60
N VAL A 28 -22.15 -0.03 -3.04
CA VAL A 28 -23.37 0.78 -2.92
C VAL A 28 -23.55 1.18 -1.47
N GLY A 29 -23.41 2.47 -1.18
CA GLY A 29 -23.60 3.02 0.16
C GLY A 29 -24.99 3.62 0.34
N VAL A 30 -25.60 3.37 1.49
CA VAL A 30 -26.85 4.00 1.91
C VAL A 30 -26.65 4.62 3.28
N LEU A 31 -26.67 5.96 3.35
CA LEU A 31 -26.67 6.71 4.59
C LEU A 31 -28.11 6.89 5.04
N TYR A 32 -28.43 6.38 6.23
CA TYR A 32 -29.76 6.41 6.82
C TYR A 32 -29.79 7.38 8.00
N GLY A 33 -30.69 8.35 7.93
CA GLY A 33 -30.86 9.40 8.93
C GLY A 33 -31.68 8.96 10.14
N ALA A 34 -31.61 9.77 11.20
CA ALA A 34 -32.43 9.62 12.41
C ALA A 34 -33.94 9.71 12.14
N ASP A 35 -34.32 10.39 11.05
CA ASP A 35 -35.69 10.53 10.56
C ASP A 35 -36.21 9.30 9.79
N GLN A 36 -35.41 8.22 9.76
CA GLN A 36 -35.69 7.00 9.01
C GLN A 36 -35.79 7.18 7.49
N ASN A 37 -35.12 8.21 6.97
CA ASN A 37 -35.02 8.42 5.53
C ASN A 37 -33.60 8.17 5.02
N ILE A 38 -33.52 7.80 3.74
CA ILE A 38 -32.25 7.72 3.03
C ILE A 38 -31.79 9.14 2.75
N VAL A 39 -30.55 9.44 3.13
CA VAL A 39 -29.93 10.73 2.86
C VAL A 39 -29.54 10.77 1.37
N PRO A 40 -29.91 11.81 0.62
CA PRO A 40 -29.55 11.95 -0.79
C PRO A 40 -28.03 11.92 -1.04
N ALA A 41 -27.63 11.53 -2.24
CA ALA A 41 -26.21 11.29 -2.55
C ALA A 41 -25.32 12.54 -2.43
N ASN A 42 -25.81 13.69 -2.87
CA ASN A 42 -25.12 14.98 -2.78
C ASN A 42 -24.84 15.39 -1.31
N GLU A 43 -25.79 15.14 -0.40
CA GLU A 43 -25.64 15.44 1.03
C GLU A 43 -24.75 14.42 1.73
N THR A 44 -24.85 13.15 1.35
CA THR A 44 -24.07 12.05 1.93
C THR A 44 -22.57 12.28 1.78
N GLN A 45 -22.10 12.65 0.58
CA GLN A 45 -20.66 12.89 0.36
C GLN A 45 -20.15 14.08 1.19
N ALA A 46 -20.92 15.17 1.26
CA ALA A 46 -20.56 16.34 2.05
C ALA A 46 -20.48 16.00 3.55
N TRP A 47 -21.43 15.20 4.04
CA TRP A 47 -21.48 14.75 5.43
C TRP A 47 -20.29 13.82 5.77
N LEU A 48 -20.00 12.83 4.93
CA LEU A 48 -18.86 11.92 5.12
C LEU A 48 -17.52 12.66 5.12
N ASN A 49 -17.33 13.60 4.19
CA ASN A 49 -16.12 14.43 4.14
C ASN A 49 -15.95 15.29 5.40
N LYS A 50 -17.05 15.79 5.98
CA LYS A 50 -17.01 16.53 7.24
C LYS A 50 -16.67 15.61 8.42
N ARG A 51 -17.21 14.39 8.44
CA ARG A 51 -17.10 13.45 9.55
C ARG A 51 -15.70 12.81 9.64
N PHE A 52 -15.12 12.40 8.51
CA PHE A 52 -13.82 11.72 8.45
C PHE A 52 -12.69 12.59 7.89
N GLY A 53 -12.99 13.82 7.45
CA GLY A 53 -12.00 14.72 6.86
C GLY A 53 -11.40 14.16 5.58
N LYS A 54 -10.07 14.19 5.49
CA LYS A 54 -9.30 13.59 4.38
C LYS A 54 -8.88 12.13 4.65
N GLN A 55 -9.25 11.56 5.80
CA GLN A 55 -8.88 10.20 6.16
C GLN A 55 -9.85 9.19 5.53
N PRO A 56 -9.37 8.13 4.86
CA PRO A 56 -10.26 7.10 4.31
C PRO A 56 -10.86 6.28 5.46
N PHE A 57 -12.20 6.31 5.60
CA PHE A 57 -12.91 5.55 6.64
C PHE A 57 -13.15 4.09 6.26
N ASP A 58 -13.15 3.76 4.97
CA ASP A 58 -13.29 2.40 4.45
C ASP A 58 -12.52 2.28 3.11
N ARG A 59 -11.89 1.13 2.86
CA ARG A 59 -11.05 0.91 1.67
C ARG A 59 -11.82 0.43 0.43
N GLY A 60 -13.12 0.18 0.53
CA GLY A 60 -13.95 -0.21 -0.61
C GLY A 60 -13.80 -1.67 -1.03
N MET A 61 -13.23 -2.53 -0.19
CA MET A 61 -12.98 -3.95 -0.49
C MET A 61 -14.15 -4.83 -0.05
N LYS A 62 -14.47 -5.87 -0.83
CA LYS A 62 -15.54 -6.84 -0.48
C LYS A 62 -15.12 -7.67 0.72
N LYS A 63 -16.00 -7.79 1.71
CA LYS A 63 -15.80 -8.68 2.87
C LYS A 63 -16.54 -10.00 2.67
N SER A 64 -16.04 -11.08 3.29
CA SER A 64 -16.67 -12.41 3.22
C SER A 64 -17.82 -12.62 4.20
N ARG A 65 -18.06 -11.66 5.11
CA ARG A 65 -19.08 -11.69 6.15
C ARG A 65 -19.43 -10.29 6.65
N GLY A 66 -20.45 -10.19 7.49
CA GLY A 66 -20.91 -8.95 8.08
C GLY A 66 -19.96 -8.44 9.18
N THR A 67 -19.50 -7.21 9.04
CA THR A 67 -18.73 -6.48 10.04
C THR A 67 -19.46 -5.21 10.47
N PHE A 68 -19.22 -4.74 11.69
CA PHE A 68 -19.66 -3.41 12.09
C PHE A 68 -18.51 -2.57 12.67
N ALA A 69 -18.58 -1.26 12.45
CA ALA A 69 -17.68 -0.27 13.02
C ALA A 69 -18.48 0.87 13.66
N VAL A 70 -17.87 1.56 14.61
CA VAL A 70 -18.54 2.65 15.35
C VAL A 70 -17.60 3.83 15.43
N GLN A 71 -18.07 4.99 14.99
CA GLN A 71 -17.34 6.24 15.16
C GLN A 71 -18.17 7.20 16.00
N GLY A 72 -17.56 7.73 17.05
CA GLY A 72 -18.20 8.61 18.02
C GLY A 72 -17.32 8.79 19.26
N SER A 73 -17.94 9.34 20.31
CA SER A 73 -17.27 9.61 21.59
C SER A 73 -18.00 8.91 22.73
N ALA A 74 -17.28 8.60 23.80
CA ALA A 74 -17.88 8.29 25.09
C ALA A 74 -18.31 9.59 25.78
N TYR A 75 -19.52 9.61 26.32
CA TYR A 75 -20.07 10.74 27.06
C TYR A 75 -20.35 10.31 28.50
N ALA A 76 -19.61 10.89 29.45
CA ALA A 76 -19.82 10.62 30.87
C ALA A 76 -21.22 11.11 31.29
N ALA A 77 -21.95 10.28 32.05
CA ALA A 77 -23.31 10.63 32.49
C ALA A 77 -23.34 11.83 33.45
N ASN A 78 -22.21 12.09 34.13
CA ASN A 78 -22.01 13.22 35.05
C ASN A 78 -20.83 14.08 34.56
N VAL A 79 -20.85 15.38 34.88
CA VAL A 79 -19.86 16.38 34.41
C VAL A 79 -18.41 16.08 34.87
N THR A 80 -18.20 15.16 35.82
CA THR A 80 -16.87 14.73 36.28
C THR A 80 -16.88 13.27 36.73
N GLN A 81 -16.57 12.34 35.82
CA GLN A 81 -16.41 10.92 36.15
C GLN A 81 -14.93 10.59 36.41
N GLN A 82 -14.60 10.14 37.63
CA GLN A 82 -13.23 9.86 38.07
C GLN A 82 -12.82 8.39 37.93
N ASP A 83 -13.77 7.45 37.91
CA ASP A 83 -13.50 6.00 37.88
C ASP A 83 -13.50 5.39 36.46
N GLY A 84 -13.74 6.21 35.43
CA GLY A 84 -14.02 5.73 34.07
C GLY A 84 -15.44 5.17 33.91
N MET A 85 -15.79 4.75 32.69
CA MET A 85 -17.09 4.15 32.36
C MET A 85 -16.94 3.02 31.33
N ALA A 86 -17.95 2.18 31.19
CA ALA A 86 -18.04 1.24 30.08
C ALA A 86 -18.87 1.85 28.94
N VAL A 87 -18.38 1.71 27.72
CA VAL A 87 -19.17 1.92 26.50
C VAL A 87 -19.46 0.57 25.87
N ARG A 88 -20.70 0.36 25.44
CA ARG A 88 -21.16 -0.92 24.93
C ARG A 88 -21.89 -0.73 23.61
N VAL A 89 -21.58 -1.58 22.64
CA VAL A 89 -22.30 -1.64 21.37
C VAL A 89 -22.74 -3.07 21.12
N ARG A 90 -24.04 -3.22 20.83
CA ARG A 90 -24.63 -4.48 20.38
C ARG A 90 -25.09 -4.32 18.95
N MET A 91 -24.82 -5.33 18.13
CA MET A 91 -25.23 -5.39 16.74
C MET A 91 -25.64 -6.83 16.42
N GLY A 92 -26.94 -7.07 16.28
CA GLY A 92 -27.50 -8.42 16.21
C GLY A 92 -27.14 -9.22 17.48
N GLU A 93 -26.43 -10.33 17.30
CA GLU A 93 -25.96 -11.18 18.40
C GLU A 93 -24.60 -10.73 18.97
N LEU A 94 -23.88 -9.85 18.25
CA LEU A 94 -22.58 -9.35 18.69
C LEU A 94 -22.74 -8.32 19.81
N ASP A 95 -21.80 -8.36 20.75
CA ASP A 95 -21.82 -7.53 21.95
C ASP A 95 -20.40 -7.21 22.38
N LYS A 96 -20.02 -5.94 22.22
CA LYS A 96 -18.66 -5.46 22.48
C LYS A 96 -18.68 -4.34 23.51
N ILE A 97 -17.79 -4.45 24.50
CA ILE A 97 -17.65 -3.50 25.60
C ILE A 97 -16.21 -3.00 25.63
N LEU A 98 -16.03 -1.68 25.70
CA LEU A 98 -14.75 -1.05 26.00
C LEU A 98 -14.84 -0.34 27.35
N HIS A 99 -13.78 -0.40 28.14
CA HIS A 99 -13.62 0.45 29.32
C HIS A 99 -12.91 1.73 28.90
N VAL A 100 -13.51 2.87 29.24
CA VAL A 100 -12.91 4.18 29.03
C VAL A 100 -12.57 4.81 30.37
N HIS A 101 -11.38 5.38 30.47
CA HIS A 101 -10.84 5.96 31.69
C HIS A 101 -10.56 7.45 31.50
N PRO A 102 -10.59 8.27 32.56
CA PRO A 102 -9.97 9.59 32.51
C PRO A 102 -8.47 9.47 32.18
N PRO A 103 -7.78 10.57 31.84
CA PRO A 103 -6.33 10.57 31.75
C PRO A 103 -5.70 9.99 33.02
N ARG A 104 -4.78 9.04 32.88
CA ARG A 104 -4.07 8.38 33.99
C ARG A 104 -2.60 8.25 33.65
N GLN A 105 -1.76 8.18 34.68
CA GLN A 105 -0.33 7.91 34.56
C GLN A 105 0.07 6.77 35.49
N TRP A 106 1.13 6.05 35.13
CA TRP A 106 1.77 5.11 36.05
C TRP A 106 2.34 5.86 37.24
N HIS A 107 2.11 5.34 38.44
CA HIS A 107 2.75 5.80 39.65
C HIS A 107 3.48 4.67 40.36
N LYS A 108 4.77 4.85 40.68
CA LYS A 108 5.54 3.90 41.49
C LYS A 108 5.44 4.26 42.96
N GLY A 109 4.38 3.79 43.60
CA GLY A 109 4.17 3.97 45.04
C GLY A 109 4.91 2.94 45.89
N LEU A 110 4.83 3.10 47.22
CA LEU A 110 5.41 2.16 48.19
C LEU A 110 4.85 0.73 48.08
N LEU A 111 3.62 0.58 47.57
CA LEU A 111 2.92 -0.71 47.38
C LEU A 111 3.10 -1.30 45.97
N GLY A 112 3.95 -0.70 45.14
CA GLY A 112 4.16 -1.10 43.75
C GLY A 112 3.52 -0.13 42.77
N TRP A 113 3.32 -0.61 41.54
CA TRP A 113 2.78 0.19 40.44
C TRP A 113 1.27 0.31 40.53
N SER A 114 0.75 1.52 40.35
CA SER A 114 -0.69 1.76 40.23
C SER A 114 -0.99 2.83 39.19
N PRO A 115 -2.18 2.77 38.56
CA PRO A 115 -2.66 3.85 37.71
C PRO A 115 -3.16 5.01 38.59
N LEU A 116 -2.58 6.20 38.43
CA LEU A 116 -3.02 7.42 39.10
C LEU A 116 -3.79 8.30 38.11
N PRO A 117 -5.07 8.62 38.35
CA PRO A 117 -5.82 9.57 37.54
C PRO A 117 -5.16 10.96 37.56
N SER A 118 -4.99 11.56 36.39
CA SER A 118 -4.43 12.91 36.20
C SER A 118 -5.46 13.91 35.66
N GLY A 119 -6.73 13.50 35.56
CA GLY A 119 -7.82 14.32 35.03
C GLY A 119 -9.20 13.71 35.28
N VAL A 120 -10.22 14.26 34.62
CA VAL A 120 -11.61 13.79 34.68
C VAL A 120 -12.10 13.40 33.29
N LEU A 121 -13.04 12.45 33.24
CA LEU A 121 -13.69 12.03 32.01
C LEU A 121 -14.98 12.84 31.81
N THR A 122 -15.07 13.56 30.69
CA THR A 122 -16.28 14.31 30.27
C THR A 122 -16.77 13.82 28.92
N VAL A 123 -15.95 14.04 27.88
CA VAL A 123 -16.15 13.49 26.53
C VAL A 123 -14.81 12.91 26.08
N LEU A 124 -14.81 11.66 25.64
CA LEU A 124 -13.62 10.99 25.13
C LEU A 124 -13.86 10.48 23.71
N PRO A 125 -13.18 11.00 22.69
CA PRO A 125 -13.29 10.45 21.34
C PRO A 125 -12.77 9.00 21.35
N LEU A 126 -13.52 8.08 20.75
CA LEU A 126 -13.16 6.66 20.73
C LEU A 126 -12.20 6.37 19.57
N GLU A 127 -10.97 6.87 19.71
CA GLU A 127 -9.93 6.83 18.68
C GLU A 127 -8.76 5.92 19.07
N LEU A 128 -8.07 5.36 18.06
CA LEU A 128 -6.93 4.45 18.28
C LEU A 128 -5.79 5.09 19.06
N GLY A 129 -5.59 6.41 18.96
CA GLY A 129 -4.53 7.12 19.69
C GLY A 129 -4.68 7.11 21.21
N LEU A 130 -5.87 6.73 21.70
CA LEU A 130 -6.17 6.65 23.14
C LEU A 130 -6.23 5.20 23.66
N ALA A 131 -6.09 4.21 22.77
CA ALA A 131 -5.97 2.80 23.11
C ALA A 131 -4.52 2.40 23.37
N TYR A 132 -4.31 1.19 23.92
CA TYR A 132 -2.96 0.69 24.21
C TYR A 132 -2.06 0.71 22.97
N GLY A 133 -0.86 1.29 23.10
CA GLY A 133 0.07 1.49 22.00
C GLY A 133 1.17 2.50 22.34
N GLY A 134 1.81 3.06 21.32
CA GLY A 134 2.82 4.11 21.47
C GLY A 134 4.11 3.82 20.69
N ALA A 135 5.08 4.73 20.77
CA ALA A 135 6.35 4.63 20.05
C ALA A 135 7.06 3.31 20.40
N GLY A 136 7.14 2.40 19.42
CA GLY A 136 7.70 1.04 19.58
C GLY A 136 6.66 -0.08 19.66
N SER A 137 5.37 0.23 19.84
CA SER A 137 4.28 -0.73 19.70
C SER A 137 4.01 -1.03 18.23
N GLN A 138 4.04 -2.31 17.85
CA GLN A 138 3.77 -2.74 16.48
C GLN A 138 2.28 -2.64 16.12
N ASP A 139 1.39 -2.87 17.09
CA ASP A 139 -0.04 -3.02 16.82
C ASP A 139 -0.77 -1.68 16.75
N ASN A 140 -0.27 -0.67 17.47
CA ASN A 140 -0.82 0.68 17.51
C ASN A 140 0.30 1.70 17.83
N PRO A 141 1.12 2.08 16.83
CA PRO A 141 2.24 3.02 17.04
C PRO A 141 1.78 4.40 17.54
N ASP A 142 0.58 4.83 17.15
CA ASP A 142 0.00 6.13 17.50
C ASP A 142 -0.75 6.10 18.85
N GLY A 143 -0.86 4.93 19.48
CA GLY A 143 -1.52 4.74 20.78
C GLY A 143 -0.70 5.24 21.96
N ILE A 144 -1.09 4.83 23.17
CA ILE A 144 -0.46 5.27 24.41
C ILE A 144 -0.33 4.13 25.44
N GLY A 145 0.70 4.21 26.29
CA GLY A 145 0.94 3.25 27.39
C GLY A 145 1.93 2.13 27.13
N TYR A 146 2.51 2.02 25.93
CA TYR A 146 3.64 1.13 25.66
C TYR A 146 4.91 1.68 26.33
N VAL A 147 5.60 0.83 27.09
CA VAL A 147 6.83 1.17 27.81
C VAL A 147 7.93 0.16 27.49
N LEU A 148 9.12 0.65 27.12
CA LEU A 148 10.29 -0.19 26.81
C LEU A 148 11.01 -0.65 28.09
N ASP A 149 11.16 0.26 29.05
CA ASP A 149 11.73 0.00 30.36
C ASP A 149 10.67 0.22 31.44
N ALA A 150 10.16 -0.88 32.01
CA ALA A 150 9.19 -0.86 33.09
C ALA A 150 9.72 -0.13 34.35
N GLY A 151 11.04 -0.04 34.53
CA GLY A 151 11.67 0.65 35.65
C GLY A 151 11.51 2.18 35.62
N GLN A 152 11.31 2.74 34.42
CA GLN A 152 11.17 4.19 34.18
C GLN A 152 9.73 4.60 33.82
N ALA A 153 8.75 3.75 34.13
CA ALA A 153 7.37 4.01 33.74
C ALA A 153 6.67 5.08 34.60
N ASP A 154 7.26 5.52 35.70
CA ASP A 154 6.64 6.49 36.63
C ASP A 154 6.37 7.84 35.92
N GLY A 155 5.14 8.33 36.02
CA GLY A 155 4.66 9.51 35.31
C GLY A 155 4.28 9.29 33.83
N LEU A 156 4.52 8.12 33.24
CA LEU A 156 4.12 7.84 31.85
C LEU A 156 2.61 7.61 31.76
N ALA A 157 2.01 8.15 30.71
CA ALA A 157 0.57 8.07 30.47
C ALA A 157 0.10 6.65 30.12
N LEU A 158 -1.09 6.30 30.59
CA LEU A 158 -1.79 5.04 30.34
C LEU A 158 -2.84 5.19 29.24
N PRO A 159 -3.25 4.10 28.58
CA PRO A 159 -4.39 4.13 27.67
C PRO A 159 -5.66 4.52 28.42
N GLN A 160 -6.45 5.32 27.74
CA GLN A 160 -7.79 5.73 28.17
C GLN A 160 -8.84 4.78 27.62
N ILE A 161 -8.54 3.93 26.63
CA ILE A 161 -9.43 2.91 26.08
C ILE A 161 -8.80 1.53 26.29
N GLU A 162 -9.48 0.66 27.04
CA GLU A 162 -9.01 -0.69 27.37
C GLU A 162 -10.08 -1.76 27.14
N SER A 163 -9.62 -3.00 26.97
CA SER A 163 -10.50 -4.17 26.99
C SER A 163 -10.79 -4.56 28.44
N PRO A 164 -12.06 -4.78 28.82
CA PRO A 164 -12.41 -5.22 30.17
C PRO A 164 -11.80 -6.58 30.53
N ALA A 165 -11.45 -7.40 29.53
CA ALA A 165 -10.88 -8.73 29.75
C ALA A 165 -9.39 -8.69 30.13
N THR A 166 -8.67 -7.64 29.74
CA THR A 166 -7.20 -7.53 29.89
C THR A 166 -6.79 -6.12 30.31
N PRO A 167 -7.20 -5.66 31.52
CA PRO A 167 -6.79 -4.35 32.02
C PRO A 167 -5.31 -4.36 32.42
N LEU A 168 -4.62 -3.24 32.18
CA LEU A 168 -3.21 -3.10 32.56
C LEU A 168 -3.06 -2.90 34.07
N ARG A 169 -2.21 -3.72 34.70
CA ARG A 169 -1.98 -3.72 36.15
C ARG A 169 -0.56 -3.33 36.52
N ALA A 170 0.41 -3.56 35.65
CA ALA A 170 1.80 -3.15 35.85
C ALA A 170 2.46 -2.66 34.54
N PRO A 171 3.48 -1.80 34.63
CA PRO A 171 4.28 -1.42 33.47
C PRO A 171 4.97 -2.63 32.83
N GLY A 172 5.01 -2.64 31.51
CA GLY A 172 5.59 -3.73 30.72
C GLY A 172 4.60 -4.84 30.35
N GLU A 173 3.41 -4.87 30.94
CA GLU A 173 2.31 -5.72 30.46
C GLU A 173 1.86 -5.28 29.07
N ARG A 174 1.47 -6.26 28.25
CA ARG A 174 0.96 -6.04 26.89
C ARG A 174 -0.52 -6.34 26.83
N ALA A 175 -1.31 -5.41 26.30
CA ALA A 175 -2.74 -5.57 26.07
C ALA A 175 -3.07 -5.52 24.56
N PRO A 176 -4.12 -6.22 24.10
CA PRO A 176 -4.61 -6.06 22.74
C PRO A 176 -5.20 -4.66 22.51
N VAL A 177 -5.24 -4.21 21.26
CA VAL A 177 -5.81 -2.91 20.89
C VAL A 177 -7.34 -2.97 21.03
N ALA A 178 -7.86 -2.25 22.00
CA ALA A 178 -9.29 -2.14 22.26
C ALA A 178 -9.90 -1.00 21.43
N SER A 179 -10.79 -1.32 20.47
CA SER A 179 -11.34 -0.33 19.53
C SER A 179 -12.70 -0.75 18.96
N PHE A 180 -13.49 0.23 18.52
CA PHE A 180 -14.63 0.02 17.60
C PHE A 180 -14.32 0.42 16.15
N LEU A 181 -13.16 1.03 15.92
CA LEU A 181 -12.70 1.48 14.61
C LEU A 181 -11.91 0.37 13.89
N PRO A 182 -11.73 0.49 12.56
CA PRO A 182 -10.82 -0.37 11.82
C PRO A 182 -9.42 -0.41 12.42
N LEU A 183 -8.86 -1.61 12.53
CA LEU A 183 -7.49 -1.86 12.95
C LEU A 183 -6.52 -1.61 11.78
N ALA A 184 -5.36 -1.05 12.11
CA ALA A 184 -4.32 -0.78 11.12
C ALA A 184 -3.76 -2.09 10.51
N PRO A 185 -3.32 -2.10 9.23
CA PRO A 185 -2.85 -3.33 8.56
C PRO A 185 -1.72 -4.06 9.28
N GLN A 186 -0.91 -3.33 10.06
CA GLN A 186 0.20 -3.86 10.84
C GLN A 186 -0.20 -4.48 12.19
N SER A 187 -1.47 -4.39 12.60
CA SER A 187 -1.91 -5.01 13.85
C SER A 187 -1.70 -6.52 13.81
N SER A 188 -1.29 -7.12 14.92
CA SER A 188 -1.05 -8.55 15.05
C SER A 188 -2.26 -9.39 14.62
N GLU A 189 -3.47 -8.98 15.03
CA GLU A 189 -4.73 -9.61 14.65
C GLU A 189 -4.96 -9.60 13.14
N ARG A 190 -4.68 -8.48 12.46
CA ARG A 190 -4.82 -8.42 11.00
C ARG A 190 -3.69 -9.14 10.29
N ARG A 191 -2.44 -8.96 10.73
CA ARG A 191 -1.28 -9.64 10.13
C ARG A 191 -1.39 -11.16 10.19
N ALA A 192 -2.05 -11.71 11.20
CA ALA A 192 -2.34 -13.14 11.28
C ALA A 192 -3.14 -13.66 10.06
N PHE A 193 -3.89 -12.79 9.37
CA PHE A 193 -4.69 -13.12 8.19
C PHE A 193 -4.13 -12.58 6.87
N LEU A 194 -3.08 -11.74 6.90
CA LEU A 194 -2.53 -11.11 5.70
C LEU A 194 -1.97 -12.13 4.71
N GLY A 195 -1.54 -13.29 5.21
CA GLY A 195 -0.82 -14.27 4.41
C GLY A 195 0.67 -13.92 4.33
N THR A 196 1.35 -14.52 3.37
CA THR A 196 2.82 -14.51 3.30
C THR A 196 3.33 -13.26 2.57
N CYS A 197 4.03 -12.36 3.29
CA CYS A 197 4.63 -11.12 2.76
C CYS A 197 6.16 -11.22 2.63
N ASP A 198 6.62 -12.24 1.91
CA ASP A 198 8.03 -12.48 1.58
C ASP A 198 8.51 -11.61 0.40
N GLU A 199 9.76 -11.80 -0.04
CA GLU A 199 10.30 -11.10 -1.21
C GLU A 199 9.51 -11.43 -2.49
N ALA A 200 8.88 -12.60 -2.57
CA ALA A 200 7.99 -12.98 -3.66
C ALA A 200 6.76 -12.07 -3.75
N TRP A 201 6.09 -11.88 -2.62
CA TRP A 201 5.04 -10.90 -2.50
C TRP A 201 5.57 -9.50 -2.84
N LYS A 202 6.70 -9.05 -2.29
CA LYS A 202 7.26 -7.70 -2.53
C LYS A 202 7.61 -7.42 -3.99
N LYS A 203 8.07 -8.42 -4.75
CA LYS A 203 8.47 -8.23 -6.16
C LYS A 203 7.29 -8.39 -7.14
N LEU A 204 6.34 -9.29 -6.87
CA LEU A 204 5.29 -9.65 -7.84
C LEU A 204 3.92 -9.06 -7.63
N ARG A 205 3.56 -8.96 -6.36
CA ARG A 205 2.18 -8.75 -5.94
C ARG A 205 2.06 -7.47 -5.19
N ALA A 206 3.09 -7.03 -4.46
CA ALA A 206 3.12 -5.70 -3.90
C ALA A 206 2.89 -4.66 -5.01
N PRO A 207 2.00 -3.70 -4.78
CA PRO A 207 1.35 -3.39 -3.50
C PRO A 207 0.05 -4.16 -3.14
N PHE A 208 -0.42 -5.12 -3.96
CA PHE A 208 -1.58 -5.98 -3.68
C PHE A 208 -1.34 -6.97 -2.54
N VAL A 209 -2.37 -7.39 -1.80
CA VAL A 209 -2.28 -8.37 -0.70
C VAL A 209 -1.76 -9.74 -1.16
N PRO A 210 -1.16 -10.59 -0.33
CA PRO A 210 -0.78 -11.97 -0.70
C PRO A 210 -1.89 -12.83 -1.34
N MET A 211 -1.53 -13.98 -1.91
CA MET A 211 -2.51 -14.90 -2.52
C MET A 211 -3.19 -15.80 -1.48
N ASP A 212 -2.45 -16.14 -0.44
CA ASP A 212 -2.88 -16.89 0.74
C ASP A 212 -3.51 -15.98 1.82
N THR A 213 -3.79 -14.72 1.47
CA THR A 213 -4.54 -13.82 2.35
C THR A 213 -5.88 -14.45 2.70
N ASP A 214 -6.08 -14.69 3.99
CA ASP A 214 -7.36 -15.17 4.50
C ASP A 214 -8.40 -14.05 4.32
N PRO A 215 -9.63 -14.36 3.85
CA PRO A 215 -10.67 -13.35 3.66
C PRO A 215 -10.95 -12.48 4.89
N ARG A 216 -10.67 -12.99 6.10
CA ARG A 216 -10.77 -12.24 7.37
C ARG A 216 -9.83 -11.04 7.45
N TRP A 217 -8.77 -10.98 6.63
CA TRP A 217 -7.91 -9.81 6.55
C TRP A 217 -8.65 -8.54 6.08
N PHE A 218 -9.68 -8.72 5.25
CA PHE A 218 -10.53 -7.65 4.73
C PHE A 218 -11.65 -7.23 5.68
N ASP A 219 -11.82 -7.91 6.82
CA ASP A 219 -12.80 -7.49 7.84
C ASP A 219 -12.47 -6.09 8.36
N GLU A 220 -11.18 -5.75 8.40
CA GLU A 220 -10.59 -4.48 8.86
C GLU A 220 -10.86 -4.14 10.34
N VAL A 221 -11.91 -4.66 10.96
CA VAL A 221 -12.22 -4.53 12.40
C VAL A 221 -11.74 -5.75 13.19
N ALA A 222 -11.77 -5.64 14.53
CA ALA A 222 -11.50 -6.77 15.41
C ALA A 222 -12.53 -7.90 15.18
N GLN A 223 -12.12 -9.15 15.39
CA GLN A 223 -12.89 -10.35 15.08
C GLN A 223 -14.17 -10.47 15.94
N ASP A 224 -14.22 -9.83 17.10
CA ASP A 224 -15.41 -9.72 17.95
C ASP A 224 -16.49 -8.75 17.40
N GLN A 225 -16.18 -8.03 16.31
CA GLN A 225 -17.10 -7.18 15.54
C GLN A 225 -17.57 -7.84 14.23
N CYS A 226 -17.28 -9.14 14.05
CA CYS A 226 -17.60 -9.90 12.85
C CYS A 226 -18.60 -11.02 13.16
N GLN A 227 -19.68 -11.11 12.38
CA GLN A 227 -20.61 -12.26 12.46
C GLN A 227 -20.25 -13.33 11.42
N GLN A 228 -20.88 -14.51 11.50
CA GLN A 228 -20.53 -15.64 10.61
C GLN A 228 -21.02 -15.46 9.16
N GLY A 229 -22.10 -14.73 8.91
CA GLY A 229 -22.68 -14.49 7.58
C GLY A 229 -22.84 -13.00 7.25
N TYR A 230 -23.49 -12.67 6.13
CA TYR A 230 -23.85 -11.29 5.80
C TYR A 230 -25.04 -10.78 6.63
N TRP A 231 -25.15 -9.46 6.77
CA TRP A 231 -26.26 -8.86 7.50
C TRP A 231 -27.56 -9.04 6.69
N SER A 232 -28.64 -9.40 7.38
CA SER A 232 -29.98 -9.52 6.81
C SER A 232 -30.63 -8.16 6.54
N GLY A 233 -30.11 -7.09 7.15
CA GLY A 233 -30.65 -5.74 7.02
C GLY A 233 -31.75 -5.43 8.03
N HIS A 234 -32.02 -6.32 8.99
CA HIS A 234 -33.07 -6.19 10.01
C HIS A 234 -32.56 -6.36 11.44
N GLU A 235 -31.25 -6.39 11.63
CA GLU A 235 -30.61 -6.54 12.93
C GLU A 235 -30.96 -5.36 13.85
N ASN A 236 -31.14 -5.67 15.13
CA ASN A 236 -31.23 -4.65 16.15
C ASN A 236 -29.83 -4.20 16.52
N TRP A 237 -29.68 -2.90 16.79
CA TRP A 237 -28.43 -2.33 17.28
C TRP A 237 -28.69 -1.44 18.49
N LEU A 238 -27.67 -1.31 19.33
CA LEU A 238 -27.69 -0.53 20.56
C LEU A 238 -26.31 0.03 20.82
N ALA A 239 -26.22 1.30 21.19
CA ALA A 239 -25.01 1.96 21.65
C ALA A 239 -25.29 2.64 23.00
N GLN A 240 -24.52 2.28 24.02
CA GLN A 240 -24.64 2.80 25.38
C GLN A 240 -23.44 3.67 25.73
N GLY A 241 -23.70 4.85 26.31
CA GLY A 241 -22.67 5.80 26.73
C GLY A 241 -22.01 6.57 25.59
N MET A 242 -22.64 6.61 24.40
CA MET A 242 -22.06 7.16 23.17
C MET A 242 -22.86 8.32 22.55
N HIS A 243 -23.80 8.91 23.30
CA HIS A 243 -24.60 10.04 22.85
C HIS A 243 -24.59 11.17 23.89
N PRO A 244 -24.53 12.45 23.48
CA PRO A 244 -24.38 13.58 24.40
C PRO A 244 -25.53 13.76 25.39
N THR A 245 -26.75 13.32 25.05
CA THR A 245 -27.94 13.53 25.89
C THR A 245 -28.71 12.25 26.24
N GLN A 246 -28.33 11.11 25.66
CA GLN A 246 -29.06 9.84 25.82
C GLN A 246 -28.10 8.80 26.39
N ALA A 247 -28.48 8.16 27.51
CA ALA A 247 -27.67 7.10 28.11
C ALA A 247 -27.49 5.90 27.16
N GLN A 248 -28.47 5.68 26.30
CA GLN A 248 -28.49 4.62 25.31
C GLN A 248 -29.27 5.09 24.08
N VAL A 249 -28.73 4.81 22.90
CA VAL A 249 -29.42 4.93 21.62
C VAL A 249 -29.56 3.53 21.04
N ALA A 250 -30.70 3.20 20.46
CA ALA A 250 -30.94 1.91 19.87
C ALA A 250 -31.86 2.04 18.66
N GLY A 251 -31.76 1.08 17.74
CA GLY A 251 -32.57 1.05 16.55
C GLY A 251 -32.56 -0.32 15.90
N ARG A 252 -33.16 -0.37 14.71
CA ARG A 252 -33.15 -1.53 13.85
C ARG A 252 -32.64 -1.12 12.47
N LEU A 253 -31.90 -2.01 11.82
CA LEU A 253 -31.54 -1.79 10.43
C LEU A 253 -32.80 -1.66 9.54
N PRO A 254 -32.76 -0.80 8.51
CA PRO A 254 -33.95 -0.34 7.78
C PRO A 254 -34.59 -1.36 6.83
N GLY A 255 -34.04 -2.56 6.71
CA GLY A 255 -34.58 -3.61 5.86
C GLY A 255 -34.56 -3.23 4.39
N LEU A 256 -33.37 -3.00 3.82
CA LEU A 256 -33.24 -2.57 2.44
C LEU A 256 -32.83 -3.74 1.55
N ARG A 257 -33.29 -3.68 0.30
CA ARG A 257 -32.97 -4.62 -0.77
C ARG A 257 -32.32 -3.82 -1.89
N LEU A 258 -30.99 -3.87 -1.95
CA LEU A 258 -30.24 -3.29 -3.05
C LEU A 258 -30.11 -4.30 -4.19
N ARG A 259 -30.28 -3.82 -5.41
CA ARG A 259 -30.16 -4.62 -6.62
C ARG A 259 -29.22 -3.92 -7.59
N LEU A 260 -28.27 -4.67 -8.14
CA LEU A 260 -27.31 -4.16 -9.11
C LEU A 260 -27.63 -4.76 -10.48
N PHE A 261 -27.67 -3.90 -11.49
CA PHE A 261 -27.81 -4.28 -12.88
C PHE A 261 -26.51 -3.93 -13.62
N VAL A 262 -25.94 -4.93 -14.28
CA VAL A 262 -24.68 -4.85 -15.02
C VAL A 262 -25.01 -5.02 -16.50
N GLN A 263 -24.63 -4.05 -17.32
CA GLN A 263 -24.75 -4.12 -18.77
C GLN A 263 -23.38 -4.42 -19.37
N ARG A 264 -23.27 -5.48 -20.18
CA ARG A 264 -22.05 -5.82 -20.92
C ARG A 264 -22.12 -5.39 -22.38
N HIS A 265 -20.97 -5.13 -23.00
CA HIS A 265 -20.88 -4.81 -24.42
C HIS A 265 -21.41 -5.97 -25.29
N ALA A 266 -22.11 -5.61 -26.38
CA ALA A 266 -22.63 -6.58 -27.34
C ALA A 266 -21.48 -7.22 -28.13
N LEU A 267 -21.53 -8.55 -28.29
CA LEU A 267 -20.52 -9.32 -29.05
C LEU A 267 -20.72 -9.24 -30.57
N GLY A 268 -21.71 -8.50 -31.06
CA GLY A 268 -21.98 -8.28 -32.48
C GLY A 268 -22.96 -7.14 -32.78
N PRO A 269 -23.09 -6.72 -34.06
CA PRO A 269 -23.89 -5.55 -34.47
C PRO A 269 -25.41 -5.74 -34.34
N THR A 270 -25.90 -6.95 -34.07
CA THR A 270 -27.32 -7.28 -33.88
C THR A 270 -27.66 -7.67 -32.44
N ASP A 271 -26.68 -7.75 -31.54
CA ASP A 271 -26.92 -8.05 -30.14
C ASP A 271 -27.26 -6.75 -29.38
N ALA A 272 -28.42 -6.72 -28.73
CA ALA A 272 -28.66 -5.75 -27.67
C ALA A 272 -27.83 -6.22 -26.46
N GLY A 273 -26.83 -5.45 -26.05
CA GLY A 273 -25.94 -5.81 -24.93
C GLY A 273 -26.71 -6.37 -23.74
N VAL A 274 -26.18 -7.45 -23.14
CA VAL A 274 -26.89 -8.22 -22.10
C VAL A 274 -26.89 -7.41 -20.79
N ILE A 275 -28.08 -7.22 -20.21
CA ILE A 275 -28.26 -6.65 -18.87
C ILE A 275 -28.56 -7.79 -17.89
N GLU A 276 -27.60 -8.08 -17.03
CA GLU A 276 -27.69 -9.07 -15.96
C GLU A 276 -27.94 -8.41 -14.60
N GLU A 277 -28.63 -9.12 -13.71
CA GLU A 277 -28.84 -8.70 -12.33
C GLU A 277 -27.84 -9.46 -11.45
N THR A 278 -27.18 -8.76 -10.53
CA THR A 278 -26.21 -9.32 -9.59
C THR A 278 -26.60 -8.97 -8.16
N ALA A 279 -26.48 -9.96 -7.27
CA ALA A 279 -26.79 -9.79 -5.85
C ALA A 279 -25.71 -8.95 -5.14
N LEU A 280 -26.17 -8.10 -4.23
CA LEU A 280 -25.33 -7.25 -3.39
C LEU A 280 -25.42 -7.74 -1.94
N ASP A 281 -24.28 -7.93 -1.28
CA ASP A 281 -24.24 -8.38 0.11
C ASP A 281 -24.06 -7.17 1.05
N LEU A 282 -24.88 -7.08 2.10
CA LEU A 282 -24.63 -6.13 3.20
C LEU A 282 -23.49 -6.67 4.06
N ASP A 283 -22.28 -6.19 3.80
CA ASP A 283 -21.08 -6.67 4.47
C ASP A 283 -20.57 -5.73 5.56
N THR A 284 -20.91 -4.43 5.52
CA THR A 284 -20.41 -3.45 6.49
C THR A 284 -21.52 -2.52 6.98
N VAL A 285 -21.60 -2.37 8.30
CA VAL A 285 -22.48 -1.38 8.96
C VAL A 285 -21.64 -0.44 9.81
N TRP A 286 -21.77 0.85 9.56
CA TRP A 286 -21.21 1.91 10.39
C TRP A 286 -22.31 2.52 11.27
N LEU A 287 -22.04 2.59 12.57
CA LEU A 287 -22.90 3.26 13.54
C LEU A 287 -22.29 4.62 13.91
N PHE A 288 -23.13 5.65 13.94
CA PHE A 288 -22.78 7.00 14.41
C PHE A 288 -23.75 7.40 15.52
N PRO A 289 -23.56 6.89 16.75
CA PRO A 289 -24.56 7.00 17.80
C PRO A 289 -24.90 8.44 18.18
N ASP A 290 -23.91 9.35 18.19
CA ASP A 290 -24.04 10.76 18.56
C ASP A 290 -24.85 11.61 17.57
N GLU A 291 -25.00 11.15 16.32
CA GLU A 291 -25.85 11.78 15.30
C GLU A 291 -27.06 10.90 14.93
N GLU A 292 -27.25 9.76 15.60
CA GLU A 292 -28.32 8.78 15.35
C GLU A 292 -28.39 8.33 13.87
N ARG A 293 -27.22 8.12 13.24
CA ARG A 293 -27.09 7.75 11.82
C ARG A 293 -26.48 6.37 11.64
N LEU A 294 -26.81 5.77 10.49
CA LEU A 294 -26.28 4.49 10.04
C LEU A 294 -25.76 4.63 8.62
N LEU A 295 -24.60 4.04 8.32
CA LEU A 295 -24.15 3.86 6.94
C LEU A 295 -24.06 2.37 6.63
N LEU A 296 -24.81 1.94 5.63
CA LEU A 296 -24.90 0.57 5.16
C LEU A 296 -24.11 0.44 3.86
N LEU A 297 -23.13 -0.46 3.81
CA LEU A 297 -22.34 -0.70 2.61
C LEU A 297 -22.64 -2.08 2.05
N TYR A 298 -23.19 -2.07 0.85
CA TYR A 298 -23.50 -3.25 0.07
C TYR A 298 -22.41 -3.45 -0.99
N ARG A 299 -21.87 -4.65 -1.10
CA ARG A 299 -20.75 -4.92 -2.00
C ARG A 299 -20.94 -6.19 -2.80
N VAL A 300 -20.38 -6.19 -3.99
CA VAL A 300 -20.25 -7.37 -4.84
C VAL A 300 -18.97 -7.31 -5.67
N GLU A 301 -18.38 -8.46 -5.94
CA GLU A 301 -17.31 -8.61 -6.92
C GLU A 301 -17.93 -8.95 -8.28
N VAL A 302 -17.74 -8.08 -9.26
CA VAL A 302 -18.15 -8.31 -10.64
C VAL A 302 -16.92 -8.76 -11.43
N ASP A 303 -16.97 -9.97 -11.98
CA ASP A 303 -15.92 -10.47 -12.87
C ASP A 303 -15.89 -9.64 -14.16
N VAL A 304 -14.68 -9.18 -14.51
CA VAL A 304 -14.40 -8.38 -15.70
C VAL A 304 -13.26 -9.00 -16.49
N VAL A 305 -13.23 -8.72 -17.80
CA VAL A 305 -12.24 -9.32 -18.70
C VAL A 305 -10.83 -8.78 -18.40
N ASP A 306 -10.74 -7.51 -18.01
CA ASP A 306 -9.51 -6.83 -17.61
C ASP A 306 -9.78 -5.86 -16.44
N ILE A 307 -8.71 -5.32 -15.86
CA ILE A 307 -8.82 -4.38 -14.72
C ILE A 307 -9.45 -3.04 -15.09
N ASP A 308 -9.50 -2.70 -16.39
CA ASP A 308 -10.10 -1.47 -16.86
C ASP A 308 -11.63 -1.58 -16.94
N GLY A 309 -12.13 -2.82 -17.09
CA GLY A 309 -13.55 -3.15 -17.10
C GLY A 309 -14.20 -2.87 -18.45
N ASP A 310 -13.44 -2.95 -19.53
CA ASP A 310 -13.88 -2.56 -20.89
C ASP A 310 -15.02 -3.43 -21.43
N ASP A 311 -15.29 -4.58 -20.81
CA ASP A 311 -16.43 -5.42 -21.15
C ASP A 311 -17.76 -4.93 -20.54
N LEU A 312 -17.71 -3.97 -19.61
CA LEU A 312 -18.89 -3.36 -18.99
C LEU A 312 -19.33 -2.09 -19.73
N ALA A 313 -20.52 -2.12 -20.33
CA ALA A 313 -21.14 -0.95 -20.96
C ALA A 313 -21.88 -0.05 -19.95
N GLY A 314 -22.30 -0.57 -18.79
CA GLY A 314 -23.03 0.20 -17.80
C GLY A 314 -23.27 -0.51 -16.47
N LEU A 315 -23.41 0.28 -15.40
CA LEU A 315 -23.78 -0.17 -14.05
C LEU A 315 -24.92 0.71 -13.54
N ALA A 316 -25.92 0.09 -12.92
CA ALA A 316 -27.01 0.78 -12.26
C ALA A 316 -27.45 0.05 -10.98
N ALA A 317 -27.65 0.80 -9.90
CA ALA A 317 -28.13 0.27 -8.63
C ALA A 317 -29.49 0.86 -8.27
N VAL A 318 -30.37 0.05 -7.68
CA VAL A 318 -31.68 0.47 -7.15
C VAL A 318 -31.85 -0.02 -5.73
N CYS A 319 -32.62 0.73 -4.94
CA CYS A 319 -32.99 0.37 -3.57
C CYS A 319 -34.50 0.17 -3.45
N GLU A 320 -34.89 -0.97 -2.90
CA GLU A 320 -36.25 -1.32 -2.52
C GLU A 320 -36.31 -1.59 -1.01
N ARG A 321 -37.49 -1.49 -0.39
CA ARG A 321 -37.66 -1.92 1.01
C ARG A 321 -38.00 -3.40 1.06
N LEU A 322 -37.38 -4.17 1.95
CA LEU A 322 -37.64 -5.61 2.12
C LEU A 322 -39.09 -5.92 2.49
N GLY A 323 -39.77 -4.97 3.17
CA GLY A 323 -41.18 -5.08 3.56
C GLY A 323 -42.19 -4.73 2.45
N GLU A 324 -41.72 -4.25 1.29
CA GLU A 324 -42.57 -3.97 0.12
C GLU A 324 -42.45 -5.12 -0.90
N GLU A 325 -43.47 -5.26 -1.75
CA GLU A 325 -43.43 -6.23 -2.85
C GLU A 325 -42.34 -5.85 -3.86
N ALA A 326 -41.47 -6.80 -4.20
CA ALA A 326 -40.36 -6.56 -5.12
C ALA A 326 -40.89 -6.27 -6.52
N ARG A 327 -40.42 -5.19 -7.15
CA ARG A 327 -40.68 -4.99 -8.57
C ARG A 327 -39.90 -6.02 -9.40
N THR A 328 -40.39 -6.33 -10.60
CA THR A 328 -39.70 -7.31 -11.46
C THR A 328 -38.37 -6.77 -11.98
N ALA A 329 -37.45 -7.67 -12.35
CA ALA A 329 -36.18 -7.27 -12.97
C ALA A 329 -36.44 -6.51 -14.29
N GLU A 330 -37.44 -6.92 -15.07
CA GLU A 330 -37.85 -6.29 -16.31
C GLU A 330 -38.35 -4.86 -16.10
N HIS A 331 -39.08 -4.60 -15.00
CA HIS A 331 -39.51 -3.25 -14.65
C HIS A 331 -38.29 -2.33 -14.47
N TRP A 332 -37.31 -2.75 -13.68
CA TRP A 332 -36.11 -1.94 -13.45
C TRP A 332 -35.23 -1.81 -14.68
N LYS A 333 -35.04 -2.87 -15.47
CA LYS A 333 -34.31 -2.79 -16.74
C LYS A 333 -34.95 -1.78 -17.70
N ALA A 334 -36.28 -1.80 -17.81
CA ALA A 334 -37.00 -0.83 -18.64
C ALA A 334 -36.89 0.59 -18.09
N GLU A 335 -36.96 0.78 -16.77
CA GLU A 335 -36.87 2.09 -16.12
C GLU A 335 -35.48 2.71 -16.27
N LEU A 336 -34.45 1.95 -15.92
CA LEU A 336 -33.06 2.40 -15.88
C LEU A 336 -32.50 2.67 -17.30
N TRP A 337 -32.95 1.91 -18.31
CA TRP A 337 -32.50 2.03 -19.70
C TRP A 337 -33.57 2.51 -20.69
N ARG A 338 -34.57 3.28 -20.23
CA ARG A 338 -35.61 3.88 -21.10
C ARG A 338 -34.98 4.57 -22.33
N GLN A 339 -35.23 4.05 -23.53
CA GLN A 339 -34.67 4.55 -24.80
C GLN A 339 -34.97 6.04 -25.00
N ARG A 340 -33.94 6.90 -25.01
CA ARG A 340 -34.03 8.27 -25.53
C ARG A 340 -33.64 8.29 -27.02
N PRO A 341 -34.32 9.07 -27.87
CA PRO A 341 -34.04 9.15 -29.30
C PRO A 341 -32.63 9.72 -29.54
N ALA A 342 -32.02 9.26 -30.64
CA ALA A 342 -30.70 9.67 -31.12
C ALA A 342 -30.54 11.20 -31.09
N LYS A 343 -29.68 11.70 -30.19
CA LYS A 343 -29.15 13.05 -30.31
C LYS A 343 -27.94 12.97 -31.23
N ALA A 344 -28.06 13.68 -32.35
CA ALA A 344 -27.05 13.79 -33.38
C ALA A 344 -25.66 14.11 -32.82
N SER A 345 -24.65 13.53 -33.47
CA SER A 345 -23.26 13.96 -33.44
C SER A 345 -23.16 15.49 -33.39
N SER A 346 -22.91 16.05 -32.20
CA SER A 346 -22.32 17.37 -32.08
C SER A 346 -20.81 17.17 -32.07
N ALA A 347 -20.16 17.72 -33.09
CA ALA A 347 -18.73 17.86 -33.19
C ALA A 347 -18.10 18.27 -31.85
N SER A 348 -16.92 17.71 -31.58
CA SER A 348 -16.00 18.22 -30.56
C SER A 348 -15.91 19.74 -30.69
N PRO A 349 -16.10 20.52 -29.61
CA PRO A 349 -15.75 21.92 -29.65
C PRO A 349 -14.26 22.01 -29.93
N THR A 350 -13.92 22.78 -30.95
CA THR A 350 -12.58 23.36 -31.15
C THR A 350 -12.05 23.85 -29.80
N PRO A 351 -10.79 23.51 -29.42
CA PRO A 351 -10.22 24.04 -28.19
C PRO A 351 -10.16 25.57 -28.32
N GLU A 352 -10.88 26.26 -27.42
CA GLU A 352 -10.69 27.68 -27.24
C GLU A 352 -9.24 27.95 -26.80
N PRO A 353 -8.65 29.09 -27.18
CA PRO A 353 -7.33 29.47 -26.74
C PRO A 353 -7.30 29.52 -25.22
N PHE A 354 -6.39 28.78 -24.61
CA PHE A 354 -6.11 28.84 -23.18
C PHE A 354 -5.75 30.29 -22.80
N GLU A 355 -6.62 30.96 -22.04
CA GLU A 355 -6.27 32.23 -21.41
C GLU A 355 -5.18 31.97 -20.36
N PRO A 356 -4.06 32.72 -20.37
CA PRO A 356 -3.02 32.56 -19.39
C PRO A 356 -3.45 33.17 -18.05
N GLY A 357 -3.59 32.33 -17.02
CA GLY A 357 -3.62 32.76 -15.63
C GLY A 357 -2.84 31.78 -14.73
N PRO A 358 -2.39 32.17 -13.52
CA PRO A 358 -1.86 33.44 -13.07
C PRO A 358 -0.33 33.32 -12.87
N HIS A 359 0.46 33.53 -13.93
CA HIS A 359 1.94 33.51 -13.84
C HIS A 359 2.52 34.72 -13.08
N ALA A 360 1.70 35.72 -12.74
CA ALA A 360 2.11 36.91 -12.01
C ALA A 360 2.28 36.69 -10.49
N ALA A 361 1.54 35.74 -9.89
CA ALA A 361 1.62 35.50 -8.43
C ALA A 361 2.91 34.77 -8.02
N SER A 362 3.36 33.83 -8.85
CA SER A 362 4.62 33.09 -8.62
C SER A 362 5.86 33.97 -8.81
N GLN A 363 5.81 34.93 -9.74
CA GLN A 363 6.91 35.88 -9.95
C GLN A 363 6.96 36.98 -8.87
N ALA A 364 5.81 37.42 -8.35
CA ALA A 364 5.74 38.36 -7.24
C ALA A 364 6.28 37.76 -5.92
N LEU A 365 5.99 36.48 -5.65
CA LEU A 365 6.47 35.78 -4.46
C LEU A 365 7.98 35.48 -4.53
N SER A 366 8.47 35.08 -5.71
CA SER A 366 9.91 34.88 -5.97
C SER A 366 10.73 36.17 -5.83
N ALA A 367 10.14 37.33 -6.12
CA ALA A 367 10.81 38.62 -6.01
C ALA A 367 10.86 39.16 -4.56
N GLN A 368 9.95 38.73 -3.69
CA GLN A 368 9.85 39.20 -2.29
C GLN A 368 10.62 38.30 -1.31
N LEU A 369 10.89 37.04 -1.68
CA LEU A 369 11.54 36.05 -0.82
C LEU A 369 12.96 36.47 -0.34
N PRO A 370 13.83 37.08 -1.18
CA PRO A 370 15.16 37.51 -0.73
C PRO A 370 15.11 38.66 0.29
N ALA A 371 14.13 39.56 0.18
CA ALA A 371 13.96 40.67 1.12
C ALA A 371 13.44 40.18 2.47
N LEU A 372 12.53 39.18 2.46
CA LEU A 372 12.00 38.54 3.67
C LEU A 372 13.10 37.74 4.40
N MET A 373 13.92 37.00 3.65
CA MET A 373 15.06 36.26 4.22
C MET A 373 16.14 37.19 4.77
N ALA A 374 16.39 38.34 4.13
CA ALA A 374 17.31 39.35 4.64
C ALA A 374 16.83 39.99 5.95
N GLU A 375 15.52 40.23 6.09
CA GLU A 375 14.94 40.80 7.32
C GLU A 375 14.98 39.80 8.49
N VAL A 376 14.71 38.51 8.23
CA VAL A 376 14.85 37.44 9.23
C VAL A 376 16.31 37.25 9.65
N SER A 377 17.26 37.33 8.71
CA SER A 377 18.69 37.29 9.02
C SER A 377 19.15 38.49 9.85
N LYS A 378 18.58 39.67 9.61
CA LYS A 378 18.86 40.91 10.36
C LYS A 378 18.32 40.84 11.79
N GLN A 379 17.15 40.22 11.99
CA GLN A 379 16.59 39.95 13.31
C GLN A 379 17.42 38.89 14.07
N HIS A 380 17.84 37.81 13.41
CA HIS A 380 18.73 36.81 14.04
C HIS A 380 20.11 37.39 14.42
N ALA A 381 20.67 38.28 13.60
CA ALA A 381 21.92 38.97 13.93
C ALA A 381 21.79 39.92 15.14
N SER A 382 20.63 40.55 15.37
CA SER A 382 20.43 41.38 16.56
C SER A 382 20.33 40.56 17.85
N TYR A 383 19.77 39.34 17.79
CA TYR A 383 19.71 38.43 18.94
C TYR A 383 21.10 37.93 19.37
N GLY A 384 22.02 37.70 18.42
CA GLY A 384 23.41 37.33 18.72
C GLY A 384 24.19 38.41 19.47
N VAL A 385 24.01 39.68 19.09
CA VAL A 385 24.69 40.83 19.74
C VAL A 385 24.14 41.13 21.14
N GLU A 386 22.84 40.87 21.40
CA GLU A 386 22.26 40.99 22.74
C GLU A 386 22.64 39.83 23.66
N LEU A 387 22.80 38.61 23.13
CA LEU A 387 23.28 37.44 23.88
C LEU A 387 24.76 37.59 24.30
N GLU A 388 25.62 38.16 23.44
CA GLU A 388 27.01 38.48 23.82
C GLU A 388 27.07 39.56 24.93
N LYS A 389 26.17 40.55 24.91
CA LYS A 389 26.07 41.54 25.99
C LYS A 389 25.59 40.95 27.32
N LEU A 390 24.64 40.01 27.27
CA LEU A 390 24.13 39.30 28.45
C LEU A 390 25.18 38.32 29.02
N GLY A 391 25.90 37.61 28.15
CA GLY A 391 27.02 36.76 28.54
C GLY A 391 28.19 37.53 29.15
N ALA A 392 28.52 38.71 28.60
CA ALA A 392 29.55 39.59 29.16
C ALA A 392 29.15 40.21 30.52
N GLN A 393 27.86 40.46 30.78
CA GLN A 393 27.37 40.91 32.08
C GLN A 393 27.36 39.78 33.13
N ALA A 394 26.98 38.56 32.74
CA ALA A 394 26.98 37.38 33.61
C ALA A 394 28.40 36.99 34.09
N ALA A 395 29.43 37.23 33.26
CA ALA A 395 30.83 36.93 33.60
C ALA A 395 31.46 37.84 34.69
N SER A 396 30.77 38.90 35.13
CA SER A 396 31.32 39.89 36.07
C SER A 396 30.76 39.85 37.49
N THR A 397 29.93 38.88 37.83
CA THR A 397 29.35 38.72 39.18
C THR A 397 29.75 37.36 39.77
N PRO A 398 30.38 37.29 40.96
CA PRO A 398 30.79 36.00 41.52
C PRO A 398 29.56 35.14 41.85
N ALA A 399 29.62 33.86 41.52
CA ALA A 399 28.51 32.92 41.64
C ALA A 399 28.12 32.53 43.08
N VAL A 400 28.82 33.04 44.10
CA VAL A 400 28.56 32.73 45.51
C VAL A 400 28.86 33.97 46.36
N ASP A 401 27.87 34.41 47.13
CA ASP A 401 28.10 35.34 48.24
C ASP A 401 28.60 34.53 49.44
N MET A 402 29.87 34.74 49.80
CA MET A 402 30.58 33.97 50.81
C MET A 402 30.15 34.28 52.25
N ASP A 403 29.36 35.33 52.48
CA ASP A 403 28.87 35.66 53.83
C ASP A 403 27.50 35.02 54.15
N THR A 404 26.77 34.52 53.14
CA THR A 404 25.42 33.94 53.33
C THR A 404 25.24 32.54 52.76
N GLY A 405 26.19 32.04 51.95
CA GLY A 405 26.17 30.66 51.47
C GLY A 405 24.99 30.30 50.55
N GLN A 406 24.35 31.29 49.92
CA GLN A 406 23.28 31.06 48.93
C GLN A 406 23.81 31.21 47.49
N LEU A 407 23.48 30.24 46.64
CA LEU A 407 23.62 30.34 45.18
C LEU A 407 22.49 31.22 44.62
N ASN A 408 22.84 32.26 43.88
CA ASN A 408 21.88 33.24 43.37
C ASN A 408 21.28 32.78 42.02
N PHE A 409 20.25 31.94 42.07
CA PHE A 409 19.58 31.38 40.88
C PHE A 409 18.63 32.36 40.15
N VAL A 410 18.44 33.58 40.68
CA VAL A 410 17.37 34.49 40.22
C VAL A 410 17.74 35.30 38.97
N THR A 411 18.98 35.25 38.49
CA THR A 411 19.42 36.13 37.37
C THR A 411 19.48 35.49 35.99
N LEU A 412 19.13 34.21 35.81
CA LEU A 412 19.38 33.51 34.54
C LEU A 412 18.16 33.01 33.75
N VAL A 413 16.94 33.00 34.30
CA VAL A 413 15.80 32.35 33.59
C VAL A 413 14.58 33.24 33.41
N GLU A 414 14.36 34.25 34.26
CA GLU A 414 13.14 35.06 34.17
C GLU A 414 13.04 36.00 32.94
N PRO A 415 14.14 36.49 32.31
CA PRO A 415 14.01 37.30 31.09
C PRO A 415 13.71 36.49 29.81
N LEU A 416 13.93 35.18 29.80
CA LEU A 416 13.75 34.35 28.60
C LEU A 416 12.30 33.89 28.41
N LYS A 417 11.54 33.73 29.49
CA LYS A 417 10.14 33.29 29.40
C LYS A 417 9.18 34.38 28.92
N GLN A 418 9.43 35.65 29.25
CA GLN A 418 8.48 36.72 28.93
C GLN A 418 8.60 37.32 27.51
N ARG A 419 9.56 36.88 26.68
CA ARG A 419 9.69 37.38 25.29
C ARG A 419 9.47 36.36 24.19
N THR A 420 9.39 35.07 24.50
CA THR A 420 8.95 34.04 23.54
C THR A 420 7.45 34.09 23.25
N ASP A 421 6.64 34.65 24.15
CA ASP A 421 5.18 34.72 23.97
C ASP A 421 4.74 35.84 23.00
N CYS A 422 5.59 36.81 22.69
CA CYS A 422 5.24 37.88 21.74
C CYS A 422 5.63 37.60 20.28
N ALA A 423 6.47 36.58 19.99
CA ALA A 423 6.93 36.31 18.62
C ALA A 423 5.98 35.41 17.81
N HIS A 424 5.17 34.55 18.47
CA HIS A 424 4.26 33.65 17.76
C HIS A 424 2.97 34.31 17.26
N ALA A 425 2.59 35.47 17.82
CA ALA A 425 1.35 36.15 17.44
C ALA A 425 1.48 37.06 16.20
N SER A 426 2.69 37.54 15.88
CA SER A 426 2.86 38.52 14.79
C SER A 426 3.08 37.90 13.40
N LEU A 427 3.66 36.69 13.32
CA LEU A 427 3.92 36.02 12.03
C LEU A 427 2.68 35.34 11.43
N ALA A 428 1.75 34.88 12.28
CA ALA A 428 0.50 34.29 11.82
C ALA A 428 -0.47 35.33 11.22
N THR A 429 -0.31 36.61 11.59
CA THR A 429 -1.27 37.66 11.24
C THR A 429 -0.92 38.38 9.93
N GLU A 430 0.33 38.38 9.49
CA GLU A 430 0.72 39.01 8.20
C GLU A 430 0.74 38.05 6.99
N LEU A 431 0.69 36.73 7.20
CA LEU A 431 0.68 35.73 6.11
C LEU A 431 -0.70 35.37 5.56
N ASN A 432 -1.77 36.01 6.04
CA ASN A 432 -3.13 35.65 5.65
C ASN A 432 -3.84 36.76 4.86
N PRO A 433 -3.42 36.98 3.60
CA PRO A 433 -4.43 37.09 2.55
C PRO A 433 -4.00 36.53 1.16
N LEU A 434 -3.44 35.31 1.07
CA LEU A 434 -3.23 34.63 -0.23
C LEU A 434 -3.59 33.12 -0.28
N ALA A 435 -4.06 32.50 0.81
CA ALA A 435 -4.39 31.07 0.85
C ALA A 435 -5.77 30.72 0.22
N GLY A 436 -6.16 31.44 -0.83
CA GLY A 436 -7.40 31.23 -1.56
C GLY A 436 -7.16 31.15 -3.07
N LYS A 437 -6.63 30.01 -3.54
CA LYS A 437 -6.81 29.43 -4.90
C LYS A 437 -6.04 28.10 -5.01
N HIS A 438 -6.69 27.09 -5.58
CA HIS A 438 -6.22 25.70 -5.72
C HIS A 438 -4.88 25.54 -6.45
N VAL A 439 -4.05 24.57 -5.99
CA VAL A 439 -3.06 23.86 -6.82
C VAL A 439 -3.04 22.37 -6.40
N PRO A 440 -3.21 21.41 -7.33
CA PRO A 440 -3.04 19.97 -7.07
C PRO A 440 -1.56 19.55 -7.29
N PRO A 441 -1.01 18.56 -6.55
CA PRO A 441 0.25 17.97 -6.93
C PRO A 441 0.02 16.72 -7.78
N ALA A 442 0.35 16.83 -9.07
CA ALA A 442 0.90 15.76 -9.88
C ALA A 442 2.32 16.17 -10.30
N ALA A 443 3.25 15.21 -10.29
CA ALA A 443 4.66 15.27 -10.75
C ALA A 443 5.60 16.28 -10.05
N ALA A 444 6.59 15.74 -9.31
CA ALA A 444 7.80 16.47 -8.94
C ALA A 444 8.94 16.12 -9.92
N PRO A 445 9.62 17.10 -10.55
CA PRO A 445 10.97 16.94 -11.07
C PRO A 445 12.01 17.23 -9.97
N LEU A 446 13.20 16.65 -10.11
CA LEU A 446 14.37 16.86 -9.27
C LEU A 446 14.62 18.36 -8.98
N ALA A 447 14.65 18.74 -7.71
CA ALA A 447 15.10 20.03 -7.22
C ALA A 447 16.30 19.84 -6.28
N ASP A 448 17.40 20.51 -6.62
CA ASP A 448 18.72 20.64 -5.99
C ASP A 448 18.98 19.99 -4.61
N GLN A 449 19.82 18.96 -4.63
CA GLN A 449 20.39 18.25 -3.47
C GLN A 449 21.25 19.14 -2.53
N THR A 450 21.73 20.29 -2.98
CA THR A 450 22.66 21.15 -2.22
C THR A 450 22.02 21.91 -1.07
N GLY A 451 20.69 22.13 -1.07
CA GLY A 451 19.98 22.80 0.02
C GLY A 451 19.63 21.88 1.20
N ILE A 452 19.34 20.60 0.91
CA ILE A 452 19.03 19.59 1.93
C ILE A 452 20.31 19.23 2.69
N GLU A 453 21.43 19.03 1.97
CA GLU A 453 22.74 18.75 2.57
C GLU A 453 23.25 19.89 3.48
N ALA A 454 22.94 21.16 3.15
CA ALA A 454 23.31 22.31 3.98
C ALA A 454 22.47 22.40 5.28
N LEU A 455 21.19 22.00 5.23
CA LEU A 455 20.30 21.97 6.38
C LEU A 455 20.63 20.81 7.33
N GLU A 456 20.98 19.65 6.77
CA GLU A 456 21.45 18.49 7.53
C GLU A 456 22.79 18.77 8.21
N ALA A 457 23.73 19.43 7.53
CA ALA A 457 25.02 19.83 8.11
C ALA A 457 24.89 20.85 9.25
N ALA A 458 23.99 21.83 9.13
CA ALA A 458 23.72 22.83 10.18
C ALA A 458 23.04 22.21 11.41
N THR A 459 22.14 21.24 11.18
CA THR A 459 21.44 20.52 12.26
C THR A 459 22.39 19.58 13.02
N ALA A 460 23.30 18.91 12.30
CA ALA A 460 24.33 18.06 12.90
C ALA A 460 25.34 18.87 13.75
N GLN A 461 25.73 20.06 13.31
CA GLN A 461 26.60 20.95 14.09
C GLN A 461 25.95 21.44 15.39
N TRP A 462 24.64 21.70 15.37
CA TRP A 462 23.90 22.12 16.55
C TRP A 462 23.76 20.98 17.58
N GLN A 463 23.48 19.76 17.12
CA GLN A 463 23.40 18.58 17.98
C GLN A 463 24.75 18.24 18.64
N ALA A 464 25.85 18.32 17.88
CA ALA A 464 27.20 18.10 18.43
C ALA A 464 27.56 19.13 19.53
N GLY A 465 27.11 20.38 19.41
CA GLY A 465 27.31 21.41 20.43
C GLY A 465 26.55 21.15 21.73
N LEU A 466 25.33 20.62 21.64
CA LEU A 466 24.51 20.25 22.80
C LEU A 466 25.08 19.05 23.55
N GLU A 467 25.55 18.03 22.83
CA GLU A 467 26.22 16.88 23.44
C GLU A 467 27.51 17.26 24.16
N GLN A 468 28.28 18.21 23.60
CA GLN A 468 29.49 18.71 24.23
C GLN A 468 29.19 19.46 25.55
N GLN A 469 28.13 20.28 25.57
CA GLN A 469 27.72 21.01 26.78
C GLN A 469 27.15 20.08 27.87
N MET A 470 26.39 19.05 27.48
CA MET A 470 25.87 18.04 28.42
C MET A 470 26.99 17.14 28.97
N ALA A 471 28.00 16.82 28.17
CA ALA A 471 29.19 16.09 28.62
C ALA A 471 30.02 16.92 29.61
N GLU A 472 30.18 18.24 29.39
CA GLU A 472 30.87 19.15 30.30
C GLU A 472 30.14 19.27 31.66
N LEU A 473 28.79 19.35 31.62
CA LEU A 473 27.95 19.42 32.82
C LEU A 473 28.00 18.13 33.65
N ASN A 474 27.96 16.97 32.99
CA ASN A 474 28.09 15.67 33.67
C ASN A 474 29.49 15.48 34.27
N ARG A 475 30.54 15.96 33.59
CA ARG A 475 31.92 15.91 34.11
C ARG A 475 32.12 16.80 35.35
N LEU A 476 31.43 17.94 35.41
CA LEU A 476 31.43 18.83 36.59
C LEU A 476 30.65 18.22 37.76
N LEU A 477 29.55 17.50 37.48
CA LEU A 477 28.75 16.80 38.49
C LEU A 477 29.46 15.58 39.08
N GLU A 478 30.22 14.82 38.27
CA GLU A 478 30.99 13.65 38.72
C GLU A 478 32.17 14.01 39.66
N GLY A 479 32.61 15.27 39.67
CA GLY A 479 33.70 15.74 40.52
C GLY A 479 33.28 16.30 41.89
N MET A 480 31.98 16.39 42.19
CA MET A 480 31.50 17.04 43.41
C MET A 480 31.39 16.07 44.60
N PRO A 481 31.77 16.48 45.84
CA PRO A 481 31.62 15.65 47.03
C PRO A 481 30.14 15.27 47.29
N PRO A 482 29.85 14.03 47.72
CA PRO A 482 28.47 13.51 47.89
C PRO A 482 27.57 14.36 48.80
N ASP A 483 28.18 15.02 49.76
CA ASP A 483 27.56 15.86 50.79
C ASP A 483 26.98 17.17 50.22
N VAL A 484 27.53 17.67 49.11
CA VAL A 484 27.02 18.87 48.42
C VAL A 484 25.83 18.53 47.51
N LEU A 485 25.85 17.35 46.89
CA LEU A 485 24.73 16.81 46.08
C LEU A 485 23.48 16.55 46.94
N ALA A 486 23.66 16.08 48.17
CA ALA A 486 22.57 15.87 49.12
C ALA A 486 21.92 17.20 49.59
N GLN A 487 22.70 18.28 49.73
CA GLN A 487 22.18 19.59 50.12
C GLN A 487 21.37 20.28 49.00
N LEU A 488 21.76 20.10 47.74
CA LEU A 488 21.02 20.63 46.58
C LEU A 488 19.63 19.99 46.45
N HIS A 489 19.50 18.67 46.68
CA HIS A 489 18.20 18.00 46.71
C HIS A 489 17.34 18.41 47.93
N ALA A 490 17.95 18.66 49.09
CA ALA A 490 17.20 19.05 50.29
C ALA A 490 16.61 20.47 50.20
N GLN A 491 17.28 21.41 49.51
CA GLN A 491 16.78 22.78 49.34
C GLN A 491 15.64 22.90 48.32
N GLN A 492 15.55 22.00 47.34
CA GLN A 492 14.45 22.01 46.36
C GLN A 492 13.08 21.66 46.99
N LEU A 493 13.06 20.78 48.00
CA LEU A 493 11.83 20.42 48.73
C LEU A 493 11.36 21.49 49.73
N ALA A 494 12.27 22.35 50.21
CA ALA A 494 11.91 23.41 51.17
C ALA A 494 11.26 24.63 50.48
N GLY A 495 11.50 24.83 49.18
CA GLY A 495 10.96 25.97 48.42
C GLY A 495 9.47 25.91 48.08
N SER A 496 8.81 24.76 48.26
CA SER A 496 7.38 24.59 47.96
C SER A 496 6.44 24.88 49.14
N LEU A 497 6.96 25.22 50.33
CA LEU A 497 6.15 25.49 51.52
C LEU A 497 6.48 26.86 52.12
N SER A 498 6.24 27.91 51.34
CA SER A 498 6.15 29.27 51.87
C SER A 498 5.15 30.09 51.08
N LEU A 499 3.85 29.91 51.39
CA LEU A 499 2.81 30.93 51.27
C LEU A 499 1.63 30.56 52.18
N ASN A 500 1.73 30.95 53.46
CA ASN A 500 0.71 31.72 54.19
C ASN A 500 0.89 31.59 55.71
N GLN A 501 1.34 32.68 56.33
CA GLN A 501 1.24 32.87 57.77
C GLN A 501 -0.17 33.34 58.11
N SER A 502 -0.94 32.50 58.81
CA SER A 502 -1.65 32.85 60.06
C SER A 502 -2.60 31.71 60.46
N MET A 503 -2.12 30.75 61.23
CA MET A 503 -2.99 29.88 62.04
C MET A 503 -2.59 30.03 63.50
N SER A 504 -3.58 30.24 64.36
CA SER A 504 -3.38 30.45 65.79
C SER A 504 -3.08 29.13 66.49
N GLY A 505 -2.39 29.18 67.64
CA GLY A 505 -1.95 27.99 68.39
C GLY A 505 -3.08 27.03 68.84
N ALA A 506 -4.34 27.46 68.82
CA ALA A 506 -5.50 26.59 69.09
C ALA A 506 -5.86 25.69 67.90
N GLU A 507 -5.60 26.15 66.67
CA GLU A 507 -5.93 25.43 65.43
C GLU A 507 -4.86 24.37 65.10
N LEU A 508 -3.62 24.62 65.51
CA LEU A 508 -2.51 23.67 65.42
C LEU A 508 -2.71 22.46 66.37
N ALA A 509 -3.27 22.70 67.56
CA ALA A 509 -3.63 21.63 68.51
C ALA A 509 -4.82 20.79 68.01
N ALA A 510 -5.80 21.41 67.35
CA ALA A 510 -6.93 20.69 66.73
C ALA A 510 -6.47 19.81 65.53
N LEU A 511 -5.50 20.30 64.76
CA LEU A 511 -4.92 19.55 63.64
C LEU A 511 -4.08 18.35 64.14
N GLN A 512 -3.30 18.52 65.22
CA GLN A 512 -2.56 17.41 65.85
C GLN A 512 -3.51 16.34 66.42
N ALA A 513 -4.59 16.72 67.10
CA ALA A 513 -5.59 15.78 67.59
C ALA A 513 -6.32 15.04 66.45
N SER A 514 -6.55 15.71 65.32
CA SER A 514 -7.17 15.10 64.14
C SER A 514 -6.24 14.13 63.41
N MET A 515 -4.92 14.37 63.42
CA MET A 515 -3.92 13.46 62.87
C MET A 515 -3.74 12.21 63.73
N GLU A 516 -3.79 12.34 65.06
CA GLU A 516 -3.73 11.18 65.97
C GLU A 516 -4.99 10.30 65.86
N ALA A 517 -6.16 10.90 65.65
CA ALA A 517 -7.40 10.16 65.39
C ALA A 517 -7.37 9.40 64.04
N SER A 518 -6.84 10.02 62.98
CA SER A 518 -6.67 9.35 61.67
C SER A 518 -5.65 8.20 61.72
N ASN A 519 -4.56 8.34 62.49
CA ASN A 519 -3.58 7.27 62.63
C ASN A 519 -4.13 6.06 63.41
N ALA A 520 -5.04 6.28 64.37
CA ALA A 520 -5.71 5.20 65.10
C ALA A 520 -6.73 4.44 64.22
N ASP A 521 -7.43 5.13 63.31
CA ASP A 521 -8.36 4.50 62.35
C ASP A 521 -7.63 3.71 61.27
N LEU A 522 -6.46 4.17 60.83
CA LEU A 522 -5.59 3.44 59.90
C LEU A 522 -5.08 2.13 60.51
N ALA A 523 -4.67 2.15 61.78
CA ALA A 523 -4.24 0.93 62.50
C ALA A 523 -5.37 -0.11 62.64
N LYS A 524 -6.61 0.34 62.81
CA LYS A 524 -7.81 -0.52 62.86
C LYS A 524 -8.12 -1.18 61.52
N HIS A 525 -7.96 -0.44 60.42
CA HIS A 525 -8.17 -0.97 59.06
C HIS A 525 -7.10 -2.01 58.69
N THR A 526 -5.86 -1.79 59.13
CA THR A 526 -4.74 -2.70 58.84
C THR A 526 -4.95 -4.07 59.48
N ALA A 527 -5.44 -4.11 60.72
CA ALA A 527 -5.76 -5.36 61.42
C ALA A 527 -6.95 -6.14 60.82
N LEU A 528 -7.88 -5.45 60.15
CA LEU A 528 -9.03 -6.05 59.47
C LEU A 528 -8.60 -6.76 58.17
N LEU A 529 -7.70 -6.14 57.42
CA LEU A 529 -7.11 -6.68 56.18
C LEU A 529 -6.23 -7.91 56.44
N GLU A 530 -5.47 -7.92 57.53
CA GLU A 530 -4.67 -9.08 57.95
C GLU A 530 -5.55 -10.29 58.32
N ALA A 531 -6.73 -10.06 58.89
CA ALA A 531 -7.70 -11.10 59.20
C ALA A 531 -8.40 -11.67 57.95
N GLU A 532 -8.71 -10.83 56.95
CA GLU A 532 -9.28 -11.27 55.66
C GLU A 532 -8.28 -12.08 54.83
N LEU A 533 -6.99 -11.69 54.84
CA LEU A 533 -5.93 -12.42 54.14
C LEU A 533 -5.72 -13.83 54.70
N ALA A 534 -5.81 -13.99 56.02
CA ALA A 534 -5.70 -15.29 56.69
C ALA A 534 -6.89 -16.22 56.38
N GLN A 535 -8.07 -15.65 56.11
CA GLN A 535 -9.27 -16.41 55.75
C GLN A 535 -9.20 -16.89 54.28
N LEU A 536 -8.75 -16.04 53.36
CA LEU A 536 -8.55 -16.39 51.94
C LEU A 536 -7.49 -17.50 51.74
N GLN A 537 -6.45 -17.51 52.57
CA GLN A 537 -5.43 -18.56 52.53
C GLN A 537 -5.96 -19.94 52.99
N LYS A 538 -6.92 -19.97 53.91
CA LYS A 538 -7.62 -21.20 54.32
C LYS A 538 -8.54 -21.73 53.23
N ASP A 539 -9.20 -20.85 52.49
CA ASP A 539 -10.16 -21.22 51.45
C ASP A 539 -9.44 -21.71 50.17
N THR A 540 -8.23 -21.20 49.91
CA THR A 540 -7.40 -21.60 48.76
C THR A 540 -6.76 -22.98 48.93
N ALA A 541 -6.55 -23.44 50.16
CA ALA A 541 -5.97 -24.77 50.45
C ALA A 541 -6.96 -25.94 50.25
N ALA A 542 -8.21 -25.67 49.87
CA ALA A 542 -9.29 -26.66 49.78
C ALA A 542 -9.70 -27.08 48.35
N LEU A 543 -8.97 -26.65 47.30
CA LEU A 543 -9.34 -26.95 45.90
C LEU A 543 -8.39 -27.99 45.25
N ASP A 544 -8.97 -29.10 44.80
CA ASP A 544 -8.33 -30.32 44.28
C ASP A 544 -7.84 -30.16 42.81
N PRO A 545 -6.54 -30.33 42.50
CA PRO A 545 -5.94 -29.97 41.20
C PRO A 545 -5.93 -31.11 40.17
N ALA A 546 -7.05 -31.78 39.92
CA ALA A 546 -7.11 -32.92 39.00
C ALA A 546 -8.10 -32.76 37.84
N VAL A 547 -8.07 -31.66 37.09
CA VAL A 547 -8.65 -31.62 35.72
C VAL A 547 -7.89 -30.60 34.86
N PHE A 548 -7.38 -31.05 33.70
CA PHE A 548 -6.72 -30.31 32.61
C PHE A 548 -5.20 -30.05 32.71
N ALA A 549 -4.42 -30.93 32.03
CA ALA A 549 -3.08 -30.62 31.55
C ALA A 549 -3.01 -30.87 30.01
N PRO A 550 -2.42 -29.96 29.21
CA PRO A 550 -2.23 -30.17 27.77
C PRO A 550 -1.07 -31.13 27.47
N VAL A 551 -1.24 -31.95 26.43
CA VAL A 551 -0.22 -32.89 25.92
C VAL A 551 0.85 -32.11 25.13
N PRO A 552 2.16 -32.32 25.37
CA PRO A 552 3.22 -31.65 24.61
C PRO A 552 3.34 -32.20 23.17
N PRO A 553 3.73 -31.38 22.18
CA PRO A 553 3.86 -31.82 20.79
C PRO A 553 5.03 -32.81 20.62
N GLU A 554 4.79 -33.88 19.87
CA GLU A 554 5.85 -34.78 19.41
C GLU A 554 6.86 -34.03 18.53
N VAL A 555 8.13 -34.02 18.96
CA VAL A 555 9.24 -33.58 18.11
C VAL A 555 9.51 -34.70 17.11
N LYS A 556 9.00 -34.56 15.88
CA LYS A 556 9.40 -35.45 14.77
C LYS A 556 10.90 -35.25 14.49
N PRO A 557 11.69 -36.32 14.33
CA PRO A 557 13.10 -36.20 13.99
C PRO A 557 13.27 -35.49 12.63
N ALA A 558 14.34 -34.70 12.50
CA ALA A 558 14.69 -34.04 11.25
C ALA A 558 14.92 -35.08 10.14
N TRP A 559 14.50 -34.77 8.91
CA TRP A 559 14.73 -35.62 7.74
C TRP A 559 16.24 -35.77 7.48
N THR A 560 16.66 -36.98 7.12
CA THR A 560 18.00 -37.27 6.59
C THR A 560 17.86 -37.85 5.18
N ARG A 561 18.97 -37.91 4.42
CA ARG A 561 18.98 -38.53 3.09
C ARG A 561 18.49 -39.98 3.13
N GLU A 562 18.92 -40.75 4.14
CA GLU A 562 18.56 -42.16 4.31
C GLU A 562 17.07 -42.32 4.64
N LEU A 563 16.52 -41.44 5.49
CA LEU A 563 15.09 -41.43 5.81
C LEU A 563 14.24 -41.08 4.59
N LEU A 564 14.69 -40.12 3.79
CA LEU A 564 14.00 -39.74 2.55
C LEU A 564 14.04 -40.89 1.54
N GLN A 565 15.21 -41.54 1.36
CA GLN A 565 15.33 -42.70 0.48
C GLN A 565 14.42 -43.85 0.93
N ALA A 566 14.41 -44.16 2.23
CA ALA A 566 13.53 -45.19 2.77
C ALA A 566 12.05 -44.85 2.56
N ALA A 567 11.66 -43.58 2.71
CA ALA A 567 10.30 -43.12 2.45
C ALA A 567 9.93 -43.23 0.96
N CYS A 568 10.84 -42.89 0.05
CA CYS A 568 10.68 -43.07 -1.39
C CYS A 568 10.53 -44.55 -1.77
N ASP A 569 11.39 -45.42 -1.23
CA ASP A 569 11.35 -46.87 -1.47
C ASP A 569 10.04 -47.49 -0.94
N ALA A 570 9.53 -46.96 0.17
CA ALA A 570 8.24 -47.33 0.76
C ALA A 570 7.03 -46.66 0.08
N ARG A 571 7.23 -45.79 -0.92
CA ARG A 571 6.19 -44.96 -1.57
C ARG A 571 5.32 -44.18 -0.57
N GLN A 572 5.94 -43.69 0.50
CA GLN A 572 5.26 -42.79 1.42
C GLN A 572 4.96 -41.45 0.74
N ALA A 573 3.82 -40.86 1.10
CA ALA A 573 3.51 -39.50 0.68
C ALA A 573 4.49 -38.53 1.36
N LEU A 574 5.21 -37.76 0.54
CA LEU A 574 6.15 -36.75 1.01
C LEU A 574 5.58 -35.32 0.87
N ASP A 575 4.30 -35.17 0.56
CA ASP A 575 3.64 -33.87 0.44
C ASP A 575 3.75 -33.04 1.74
N GLY A 576 4.04 -31.75 1.60
CA GLY A 576 4.17 -30.82 2.73
C GLY A 576 5.41 -31.02 3.59
N VAL A 577 6.36 -31.86 3.18
CA VAL A 577 7.58 -32.14 3.95
C VAL A 577 8.57 -30.97 3.86
N ARG A 578 9.22 -30.67 4.99
CA ARG A 578 10.31 -29.70 5.07
C ARG A 578 11.67 -30.42 5.03
N LEU A 579 12.44 -30.15 3.97
CA LEU A 579 13.79 -30.64 3.74
C LEU A 579 14.78 -29.47 3.82
N VAL A 580 15.76 -29.52 4.70
CA VAL A 580 16.70 -28.42 4.93
C VAL A 580 18.13 -28.93 4.85
N ALA A 581 18.95 -28.30 4.02
CA ALA A 581 20.38 -28.56 3.86
C ALA A 581 20.73 -30.03 3.56
N LEU A 582 19.84 -30.76 2.88
CA LEU A 582 20.07 -32.15 2.52
C LEU A 582 20.89 -32.25 1.24
N ASP A 583 21.85 -33.17 1.25
CA ASP A 583 22.51 -33.63 0.03
C ASP A 583 21.68 -34.76 -0.59
N LEU A 584 20.96 -34.44 -1.67
CA LEU A 584 20.13 -35.32 -2.49
C LEU A 584 20.72 -35.49 -3.91
N SER A 585 22.01 -35.17 -4.09
CA SER A 585 22.71 -35.27 -5.37
C SER A 585 22.58 -36.68 -5.96
N GLY A 586 22.28 -36.77 -7.26
CA GLY A 586 22.15 -38.03 -7.99
C GLY A 586 21.05 -38.97 -7.49
N MET A 587 20.18 -38.53 -6.57
CA MET A 587 19.12 -39.37 -6.01
C MET A 587 18.04 -39.64 -7.05
N ASN A 588 17.44 -40.84 -7.01
CA ASN A 588 16.30 -41.18 -7.84
C ASN A 588 15.00 -40.76 -7.13
N LEU A 589 14.36 -39.73 -7.68
CA LEU A 589 13.13 -39.11 -7.21
C LEU A 589 12.08 -39.04 -8.34
N ILE A 590 12.18 -39.94 -9.33
CA ILE A 590 11.26 -40.02 -10.47
C ILE A 590 9.83 -40.27 -9.96
N ALA A 591 8.88 -39.47 -10.45
CA ALA A 591 7.46 -39.57 -10.11
C ALA A 591 7.15 -39.50 -8.60
N VAL A 592 8.07 -38.99 -7.78
CA VAL A 592 7.83 -38.78 -6.35
C VAL A 592 6.91 -37.57 -6.17
N ASN A 593 5.98 -37.67 -5.22
CA ASN A 593 5.12 -36.56 -4.84
C ASN A 593 5.80 -35.70 -3.75
N LEU A 594 6.35 -34.57 -4.17
CA LEU A 594 6.95 -33.50 -3.35
C LEU A 594 6.10 -32.22 -3.41
N GLY A 595 4.79 -32.36 -3.64
CA GLY A 595 3.85 -31.24 -3.61
C GLY A 595 3.90 -30.50 -2.28
N ASN A 596 3.72 -29.18 -2.31
CA ASN A 596 3.70 -28.30 -1.14
C ASN A 596 4.92 -28.41 -0.21
N CYS A 597 6.01 -29.05 -0.66
CA CYS A 597 7.20 -29.24 0.15
C CYS A 597 7.98 -27.93 0.29
N VAL A 598 8.78 -27.83 1.35
CA VAL A 598 9.72 -26.73 1.54
C VAL A 598 11.13 -27.29 1.49
N LEU A 599 11.87 -26.96 0.44
CA LEU A 599 13.27 -27.32 0.26
C LEU A 599 14.13 -26.07 0.43
N GLN A 600 15.01 -26.07 1.43
CA GLN A 600 15.90 -24.95 1.71
C GLN A 600 17.35 -25.43 1.72
N GLY A 601 18.21 -24.87 0.86
CA GLY A 601 19.63 -25.21 0.84
C GLY A 601 19.94 -26.64 0.40
N CYS A 602 19.02 -27.33 -0.28
CA CYS A 602 19.20 -28.73 -0.68
C CYS A 602 20.03 -28.84 -1.97
N LYS A 603 20.89 -29.87 -2.04
CA LYS A 603 21.64 -30.22 -3.24
C LYS A 603 20.93 -31.34 -3.99
N LEU A 604 20.48 -31.07 -5.20
CA LEU A 604 19.75 -31.97 -6.10
C LEU A 604 20.49 -32.12 -7.44
N ASN A 605 21.77 -31.73 -7.49
CA ASN A 605 22.54 -31.78 -8.71
C ASN A 605 22.62 -33.22 -9.27
N GLY A 606 22.30 -33.36 -10.55
CA GLY A 606 22.21 -34.65 -11.23
C GLY A 606 21.12 -35.60 -10.73
N ALA A 607 20.18 -35.15 -9.89
CA ALA A 607 19.07 -35.97 -9.43
C ALA A 607 18.11 -36.31 -10.58
N ALA A 608 17.51 -37.50 -10.52
CA ALA A 608 16.49 -37.92 -11.47
C ALA A 608 15.10 -37.58 -10.91
N LEU A 609 14.49 -36.53 -11.44
CA LEU A 609 13.22 -35.94 -11.00
C LEU A 609 12.15 -36.02 -12.10
N GLY A 610 12.35 -36.83 -13.14
CA GLY A 610 11.39 -36.94 -14.25
C GLY A 610 9.98 -37.30 -13.77
N GLY A 611 8.97 -36.56 -14.22
CA GLY A 611 7.57 -36.76 -13.85
C GLY A 611 7.23 -36.56 -12.37
N SER A 612 8.16 -36.04 -11.55
CA SER A 612 7.92 -35.74 -10.14
C SER A 612 6.93 -34.60 -9.98
N ASN A 613 6.19 -34.59 -8.87
CA ASN A 613 5.24 -33.52 -8.55
C ASN A 613 5.86 -32.57 -7.52
N PHE A 614 6.07 -31.32 -7.90
CA PHE A 614 6.47 -30.21 -7.03
C PHE A 614 5.38 -29.14 -6.96
N ASN A 615 4.14 -29.43 -7.34
CA ASN A 615 3.08 -28.43 -7.37
C ASN A 615 2.93 -27.72 -6.01
N GLY A 616 2.99 -26.39 -6.00
CA GLY A 616 2.94 -25.58 -4.78
C GLY A 616 4.18 -25.66 -3.89
N ALA A 617 5.25 -26.36 -4.29
CA ALA A 617 6.47 -26.48 -3.51
C ALA A 617 7.27 -25.17 -3.50
N GLN A 618 8.01 -24.95 -2.41
CA GLN A 618 8.89 -23.82 -2.20
C GLN A 618 10.33 -24.32 -2.20
N LEU A 619 11.14 -23.85 -3.14
CA LEU A 619 12.55 -24.15 -3.23
C LEU A 619 13.34 -22.85 -3.07
N THR A 620 14.24 -22.83 -2.08
CA THR A 620 15.07 -21.68 -1.78
C THR A 620 16.51 -22.10 -1.62
N ASP A 621 17.43 -21.40 -2.29
CA ASP A 621 18.88 -21.67 -2.23
C ASP A 621 19.25 -23.13 -2.60
N CYS A 622 18.50 -23.75 -3.52
CA CYS A 622 18.70 -25.14 -3.93
C CYS A 622 19.51 -25.25 -5.23
N ASP A 623 20.34 -26.28 -5.34
CA ASP A 623 21.12 -26.57 -6.55
C ASP A 623 20.56 -27.78 -7.29
N LEU A 624 19.94 -27.57 -8.44
CA LEU A 624 19.38 -28.60 -9.33
C LEU A 624 20.22 -28.75 -10.61
N SER A 625 21.47 -28.30 -10.62
CA SER A 625 22.31 -28.35 -11.82
C SER A 625 22.41 -29.77 -12.38
N ASP A 626 22.33 -29.89 -13.72
CA ASP A 626 22.41 -31.18 -14.44
C ASP A 626 21.32 -32.21 -14.06
N ALA A 627 20.27 -31.81 -13.32
CA ALA A 627 19.16 -32.68 -12.97
C ALA A 627 18.25 -33.00 -14.17
N ASP A 628 17.59 -34.16 -14.12
CA ASP A 628 16.56 -34.54 -15.08
C ASP A 628 15.17 -34.23 -14.51
N LEU A 629 14.54 -33.20 -15.05
CA LEU A 629 13.24 -32.65 -14.67
C LEU A 629 12.21 -32.84 -15.80
N ALA A 630 12.45 -33.76 -16.74
CA ALA A 630 11.56 -33.96 -17.87
C ALA A 630 10.14 -34.32 -17.39
N MET A 631 9.13 -33.59 -17.89
CA MET A 631 7.72 -33.74 -17.51
C MET A 631 7.41 -33.56 -16.02
N ALA A 632 8.32 -32.99 -15.22
CA ALA A 632 8.03 -32.70 -13.82
C ALA A 632 6.96 -31.59 -13.72
N ASP A 633 6.19 -31.59 -12.63
CA ASP A 633 5.17 -30.58 -12.37
C ASP A 633 5.66 -29.56 -11.33
N PHE A 634 6.07 -28.39 -11.79
CA PHE A 634 6.44 -27.22 -11.00
C PHE A 634 5.37 -26.12 -11.09
N ALA A 635 4.11 -26.44 -11.39
CA ALA A 635 3.06 -25.43 -11.37
C ALA A 635 2.86 -24.87 -9.95
N ASN A 636 2.57 -23.57 -9.87
CA ASN A 636 2.40 -22.84 -8.61
C ASN A 636 3.63 -22.90 -7.67
N THR A 637 4.82 -23.29 -8.16
CA THR A 637 6.02 -23.31 -7.30
C THR A 637 6.55 -21.92 -7.02
N MET A 638 7.20 -21.77 -5.87
CA MET A 638 8.05 -20.63 -5.55
C MET A 638 9.51 -21.06 -5.62
N LEU A 639 10.26 -20.50 -6.56
CA LEU A 639 11.68 -20.78 -6.78
C LEU A 639 12.48 -19.51 -6.52
N GLU A 640 13.31 -19.52 -5.48
CA GLU A 640 14.17 -18.38 -5.15
C GLU A 640 15.64 -18.80 -5.05
N ARG A 641 16.52 -18.05 -5.74
CA ARG A 641 17.98 -18.26 -5.67
C ARG A 641 18.40 -19.70 -5.95
N CYS A 642 17.67 -20.37 -6.84
CA CYS A 642 17.92 -21.76 -7.22
C CYS A 642 18.74 -21.85 -8.52
N VAL A 643 19.56 -22.90 -8.61
CA VAL A 643 20.43 -23.14 -9.77
C VAL A 643 19.86 -24.28 -10.61
N PHE A 644 19.54 -23.99 -11.86
CA PHE A 644 18.95 -24.88 -12.86
C PHE A 644 19.84 -24.99 -14.11
N GLN A 645 21.15 -24.86 -13.93
CA GLN A 645 22.09 -24.90 -15.07
C GLN A 645 22.10 -26.28 -15.72
N ARG A 646 22.04 -26.31 -17.06
CA ARG A 646 22.14 -27.55 -17.87
C ARG A 646 21.13 -28.64 -17.50
N ILE A 647 19.99 -28.28 -16.90
CA ILE A 647 18.93 -29.24 -16.62
C ILE A 647 18.32 -29.78 -17.90
N LYS A 648 17.80 -31.01 -17.82
CA LYS A 648 16.93 -31.58 -18.86
C LYS A 648 15.49 -31.44 -18.39
N ALA A 649 14.77 -30.46 -18.91
CA ALA A 649 13.44 -30.08 -18.44
C ALA A 649 12.45 -29.94 -19.61
N ALA A 650 12.59 -30.82 -20.61
CA ALA A 650 11.63 -30.90 -21.70
C ALA A 650 10.23 -31.19 -21.14
N GLN A 651 9.23 -30.44 -21.61
CA GLN A 651 7.84 -30.51 -21.14
C GLN A 651 7.64 -30.23 -19.64
N LEU A 652 8.59 -29.54 -18.99
CA LEU A 652 8.42 -29.06 -17.61
C LEU A 652 7.19 -28.15 -17.51
N ASN A 653 6.38 -28.35 -16.48
CA ASN A 653 5.27 -27.45 -16.18
C ASN A 653 5.69 -26.41 -15.13
N LEU A 654 5.73 -25.14 -15.50
CA LEU A 654 6.00 -23.95 -14.67
C LEU A 654 4.79 -22.99 -14.71
N ALA A 655 3.59 -23.49 -15.00
CA ALA A 655 2.39 -22.65 -15.05
C ALA A 655 2.15 -21.97 -13.69
N ASP A 656 1.89 -20.66 -13.72
CA ASP A 656 1.68 -19.84 -12.53
C ASP A 656 2.84 -19.91 -11.49
N ALA A 657 4.03 -20.39 -11.89
CA ALA A 657 5.19 -20.42 -11.02
C ALA A 657 5.76 -19.01 -10.80
N TYR A 658 6.28 -18.76 -9.60
CA TYR A 658 7.13 -17.61 -9.32
C TYR A 658 8.59 -18.04 -9.26
N VAL A 659 9.42 -17.36 -10.03
CA VAL A 659 10.83 -17.68 -10.19
C VAL A 659 11.64 -16.40 -10.05
N ALA A 660 12.44 -16.31 -8.99
CA ALA A 660 13.25 -15.14 -8.70
C ALA A 660 14.71 -15.50 -8.46
N ASP A 661 15.61 -14.69 -9.02
CA ASP A 661 17.05 -14.79 -8.82
C ASP A 661 17.60 -16.19 -9.18
N CYS A 662 16.98 -16.87 -10.15
CA CYS A 662 17.31 -18.23 -10.55
C CYS A 662 18.12 -18.28 -11.85
N ASP A 663 18.85 -19.38 -12.04
CA ASP A 663 19.76 -19.55 -13.17
C ASP A 663 19.45 -20.80 -14.02
N PHE A 664 18.88 -20.59 -15.19
CA PHE A 664 18.56 -21.59 -16.22
C PHE A 664 19.56 -21.59 -17.38
N THR A 665 20.80 -21.13 -17.15
CA THR A 665 21.83 -21.10 -18.20
C THR A 665 22.01 -22.49 -18.82
N GLN A 666 21.90 -22.55 -20.16
CA GLN A 666 21.98 -23.79 -20.96
C GLN A 666 20.96 -24.87 -20.56
N ALA A 667 19.86 -24.51 -19.89
CA ALA A 667 18.77 -25.44 -19.61
C ALA A 667 18.04 -25.84 -20.90
N ASP A 668 17.62 -27.09 -20.98
CA ASP A 668 16.65 -27.55 -21.98
C ASP A 668 15.24 -27.46 -21.42
N LEU A 669 14.50 -26.43 -21.82
CA LEU A 669 13.11 -26.15 -21.44
C LEU A 669 12.17 -26.35 -22.65
N SER A 670 12.59 -27.14 -23.65
CA SER A 670 11.83 -27.33 -24.88
C SER A 670 10.43 -27.90 -24.59
N ALA A 671 9.41 -27.35 -25.25
CA ALA A 671 8.00 -27.70 -25.03
C ALA A 671 7.50 -27.54 -23.58
N SER A 672 8.22 -26.80 -22.74
CA SER A 672 7.74 -26.44 -21.39
C SER A 672 6.56 -25.48 -21.43
N LYS A 673 5.82 -25.45 -20.32
CA LYS A 673 4.69 -24.53 -20.13
C LYS A 673 5.00 -23.58 -18.99
N ALA A 674 4.85 -22.28 -19.18
CA ALA A 674 4.96 -21.31 -18.10
C ALA A 674 3.88 -20.22 -18.24
N MET A 675 2.67 -20.64 -18.61
CA MET A 675 1.53 -19.74 -18.76
C MET A 675 1.34 -18.92 -17.49
N ARG A 676 1.31 -17.59 -17.62
CA ARG A 676 1.23 -16.63 -16.50
C ARG A 676 2.32 -16.77 -15.42
N GLY A 677 3.39 -17.54 -15.68
CA GLY A 677 4.56 -17.61 -14.83
C GLY A 677 5.25 -16.26 -14.72
N SER A 678 5.92 -16.02 -13.61
CA SER A 678 6.62 -14.76 -13.35
C SER A 678 8.08 -15.00 -13.04
N PHE A 679 8.93 -14.41 -13.87
CA PHE A 679 10.38 -14.55 -13.83
C PHE A 679 11.00 -13.19 -13.53
N THR A 680 11.77 -13.10 -12.44
CA THR A 680 12.39 -11.85 -12.00
C THR A 680 13.87 -12.07 -11.74
N GLN A 681 14.73 -11.25 -12.33
CA GLN A 681 16.19 -11.34 -12.13
C GLN A 681 16.76 -12.73 -12.47
N CYS A 682 16.17 -13.39 -13.47
CA CYS A 682 16.55 -14.74 -13.87
C CYS A 682 17.49 -14.74 -15.08
N ARG A 683 18.34 -15.76 -15.18
CA ARG A 683 19.22 -15.99 -16.33
C ARG A 683 18.77 -17.17 -17.15
N PHE A 684 18.63 -16.98 -18.46
CA PHE A 684 18.27 -17.98 -19.47
C PHE A 684 19.32 -18.04 -20.59
N ASN A 685 20.56 -17.63 -20.31
CA ASN A 685 21.59 -17.53 -21.34
C ASN A 685 21.76 -18.87 -22.07
N LYS A 686 21.59 -18.85 -23.40
CA LYS A 686 21.69 -20.04 -24.26
C LYS A 686 20.73 -21.18 -23.87
N ALA A 687 19.62 -20.88 -23.19
CA ALA A 687 18.60 -21.87 -22.90
C ALA A 687 17.87 -22.30 -24.20
N LEU A 688 17.51 -23.57 -24.27
CA LEU A 688 16.71 -24.13 -25.35
C LEU A 688 15.24 -24.07 -24.93
N MET A 689 14.45 -23.27 -25.64
CA MET A 689 13.05 -22.98 -25.32
C MET A 689 12.18 -23.05 -26.58
N GLN A 690 12.45 -24.04 -27.43
CA GLN A 690 11.67 -24.23 -28.66
C GLN A 690 10.26 -24.77 -28.34
N ALA A 691 9.28 -24.30 -29.10
CA ALA A 691 7.88 -24.76 -29.02
C ALA A 691 7.27 -24.68 -27.62
N VAL A 692 7.63 -23.66 -26.83
CA VAL A 692 7.12 -23.49 -25.47
C VAL A 692 5.76 -22.79 -25.47
N ASP A 693 4.95 -23.00 -24.42
CA ASP A 693 3.76 -22.20 -24.14
C ASP A 693 3.94 -21.35 -22.89
N TRP A 694 4.41 -20.13 -23.09
CA TRP A 694 4.66 -19.15 -22.04
C TRP A 694 3.73 -17.94 -22.22
N SER A 695 2.53 -18.20 -22.73
CA SER A 695 1.52 -17.17 -22.95
C SER A 695 1.18 -16.43 -21.66
N GLY A 696 1.21 -15.10 -21.70
CA GLY A 696 0.99 -14.24 -20.54
C GLY A 696 2.09 -14.29 -19.47
N ALA A 697 3.22 -14.94 -19.72
CA ALA A 697 4.36 -14.90 -18.80
C ALA A 697 4.91 -13.47 -18.66
N ARG A 698 5.46 -13.19 -17.48
CA ARG A 698 6.10 -11.91 -17.16
C ARG A 698 7.58 -12.12 -16.89
N TRP A 699 8.42 -11.34 -17.55
CA TRP A 699 9.85 -11.25 -17.30
C TRP A 699 10.20 -9.84 -16.86
N SER A 700 10.90 -9.73 -15.73
CA SER A 700 11.48 -8.48 -15.24
C SER A 700 12.96 -8.70 -14.98
N ASP A 701 13.82 -7.82 -15.52
CA ASP A 701 15.25 -7.80 -15.21
C ASP A 701 15.95 -9.13 -15.55
N CYS A 702 15.45 -9.83 -16.58
CA CYS A 702 15.96 -11.14 -16.98
C CYS A 702 16.98 -11.01 -18.13
N ASP A 703 17.93 -11.94 -18.17
CA ASP A 703 18.87 -12.08 -19.27
C ASP A 703 18.58 -13.35 -20.07
N LEU A 704 18.12 -13.20 -21.30
CA LEU A 704 17.80 -14.30 -22.21
C LEU A 704 18.85 -14.43 -23.33
N SER A 705 20.02 -13.81 -23.20
CA SER A 705 20.96 -13.70 -24.32
C SER A 705 21.34 -15.06 -24.91
N GLY A 706 21.16 -15.20 -26.22
CA GLY A 706 21.39 -16.42 -26.98
C GLY A 706 20.34 -17.53 -26.80
N ALA A 707 19.22 -17.27 -26.11
CA ALA A 707 18.14 -18.24 -25.96
C ALA A 707 17.39 -18.49 -27.29
N GLY A 708 16.95 -19.73 -27.48
CA GLY A 708 16.21 -20.15 -28.67
C GLY A 708 14.74 -20.42 -28.37
N LEU A 709 13.86 -19.48 -28.73
CA LEU A 709 12.41 -19.49 -28.55
C LEU A 709 11.64 -19.63 -29.88
N ALA A 710 12.19 -20.36 -30.85
CA ALA A 710 11.52 -20.57 -32.13
C ALA A 710 10.22 -21.38 -31.98
N ASP A 711 9.22 -21.06 -32.80
CA ASP A 711 7.91 -21.73 -32.87
C ASP A 711 7.12 -21.72 -31.53
N SER A 712 7.39 -20.75 -30.67
CA SER A 712 6.84 -20.67 -29.32
C SER A 712 5.59 -19.79 -29.22
N GLN A 713 4.70 -20.12 -28.28
CA GLN A 713 3.53 -19.32 -27.90
C GLN A 713 3.90 -18.37 -26.76
N LEU A 714 3.98 -17.10 -27.09
CA LEU A 714 4.39 -15.99 -26.22
C LEU A 714 3.37 -14.84 -26.30
N GLY A 715 2.11 -15.16 -26.63
CA GLY A 715 1.04 -14.18 -26.72
C GLY A 715 0.82 -13.49 -25.37
N LYS A 716 0.59 -12.18 -25.39
CA LYS A 716 0.31 -11.35 -24.20
C LYS A 716 1.43 -11.34 -23.16
N THR A 717 2.63 -11.75 -23.52
CA THR A 717 3.75 -11.72 -22.57
C THR A 717 4.19 -10.30 -22.27
N GLN A 718 4.75 -10.09 -21.07
CA GLN A 718 5.32 -8.82 -20.66
C GLN A 718 6.82 -8.98 -20.42
N MET A 719 7.63 -8.17 -21.08
CA MET A 719 9.08 -8.11 -20.89
C MET A 719 9.46 -6.70 -20.42
N ARG A 720 10.01 -6.61 -19.22
CA ARG A 720 10.48 -5.35 -18.65
C ARG A 720 11.97 -5.44 -18.32
N ALA A 721 12.75 -4.45 -18.74
CA ALA A 721 14.18 -4.35 -18.42
C ALA A 721 14.97 -5.63 -18.76
N CYS A 722 14.58 -6.34 -19.83
CA CYS A 722 15.18 -7.61 -20.21
C CYS A 722 16.30 -7.44 -21.26
N GLN A 723 17.30 -8.31 -21.18
CA GLN A 723 18.40 -8.41 -22.15
C GLN A 723 18.14 -9.56 -23.13
N LEU A 724 18.12 -9.24 -24.43
CA LEU A 724 17.75 -10.18 -25.50
C LEU A 724 18.83 -10.32 -26.59
N ASP A 725 20.11 -10.14 -26.28
CA ASP A 725 21.17 -10.24 -27.29
C ASP A 725 21.19 -11.61 -27.99
N ALA A 726 21.15 -11.60 -29.32
CA ALA A 726 21.16 -12.79 -30.18
C ALA A 726 20.06 -13.83 -29.85
N VAL A 727 18.89 -13.37 -29.38
CA VAL A 727 17.72 -14.23 -29.14
C VAL A 727 17.02 -14.59 -30.45
N SER A 728 16.62 -15.86 -30.60
CA SER A 728 15.83 -16.33 -31.73
C SER A 728 14.38 -16.57 -31.33
N LEU A 729 13.46 -15.79 -31.89
CA LEU A 729 11.99 -15.84 -31.75
C LEU A 729 11.31 -16.08 -33.11
N ARG A 730 11.98 -16.81 -34.00
CA ARG A 730 11.48 -17.11 -35.36
C ARG A 730 10.15 -17.83 -35.29
N ALA A 731 9.19 -17.37 -36.09
CA ALA A 731 7.84 -17.93 -36.16
C ALA A 731 7.12 -18.03 -34.79
N ALA A 732 7.59 -17.28 -33.78
CA ALA A 732 6.93 -17.24 -32.49
C ALA A 732 5.67 -16.36 -32.57
N ASP A 733 4.70 -16.68 -31.73
CA ASP A 733 3.50 -15.86 -31.56
C ASP A 733 3.67 -14.93 -30.37
N LEU A 734 3.83 -13.63 -30.61
CA LEU A 734 3.86 -12.57 -29.59
C LEU A 734 2.71 -11.57 -29.76
N HIS A 735 1.54 -12.03 -30.25
CA HIS A 735 0.38 -11.14 -30.34
C HIS A 735 0.08 -10.48 -28.99
N GLN A 736 -0.18 -9.17 -29.00
CA GLN A 736 -0.44 -8.37 -27.78
C GLN A 736 0.66 -8.41 -26.71
N ALA A 737 1.89 -8.79 -27.05
CA ALA A 737 3.00 -8.70 -26.11
C ALA A 737 3.35 -7.23 -25.80
N ASP A 738 3.98 -7.01 -24.64
CA ASP A 738 4.36 -5.69 -24.14
C ASP A 738 5.83 -5.68 -23.72
N TRP A 739 6.64 -4.84 -24.36
CA TRP A 739 8.07 -4.70 -24.12
C TRP A 739 8.38 -3.30 -23.62
N SER A 740 9.00 -3.21 -22.45
CA SER A 740 9.42 -1.95 -21.81
C SER A 740 10.87 -2.04 -21.36
N ASP A 741 11.66 -1.01 -21.64
CA ASP A 741 13.09 -0.96 -21.30
C ASP A 741 13.89 -2.20 -21.78
N VAL A 742 13.44 -2.85 -22.85
CA VAL A 742 14.12 -4.03 -23.41
C VAL A 742 15.33 -3.57 -24.21
N ILE A 743 16.46 -4.24 -23.99
CA ILE A 743 17.71 -4.01 -24.70
C ILE A 743 18.20 -5.29 -25.35
N GLY A 744 18.68 -5.20 -26.58
CA GLY A 744 19.30 -6.34 -27.25
C GLY A 744 19.61 -6.06 -28.70
N SER A 745 20.64 -6.74 -29.20
CA SER A 745 21.07 -6.69 -30.58
C SER A 745 20.90 -8.05 -31.27
N ASP A 746 20.76 -8.04 -32.59
CA ASP A 746 20.68 -9.25 -33.42
C ASP A 746 19.52 -10.22 -33.07
N ILE A 747 18.43 -9.68 -32.54
CA ILE A 747 17.19 -10.44 -32.25
C ILE A 747 16.54 -10.90 -33.56
N ASP A 748 16.18 -12.18 -33.66
CA ASP A 748 15.52 -12.76 -34.84
C ASP A 748 14.03 -13.05 -34.58
N LEU A 749 13.16 -12.18 -35.07
CA LEU A 749 11.70 -12.28 -35.07
C LEU A 749 11.14 -12.59 -36.48
N SER A 750 11.92 -13.22 -37.35
CA SER A 750 11.47 -13.53 -38.72
C SER A 750 10.23 -14.41 -38.72
N ASN A 751 9.21 -14.04 -39.50
CA ASN A 751 7.89 -14.67 -39.60
C ASN A 751 7.09 -14.73 -38.29
N ALA A 752 7.44 -13.92 -37.28
CA ALA A 752 6.69 -13.88 -36.02
C ALA A 752 5.31 -13.23 -36.18
N HIS A 753 4.35 -13.65 -35.35
CA HIS A 753 3.05 -12.98 -35.23
C HIS A 753 3.14 -11.90 -34.14
N LEU A 754 3.06 -10.63 -34.53
CA LEU A 754 3.30 -9.45 -33.69
C LEU A 754 2.11 -8.48 -33.71
N GLN A 755 0.90 -8.99 -33.97
CA GLN A 755 -0.31 -8.17 -34.03
C GLN A 755 -0.55 -7.49 -32.69
N ASN A 756 -0.77 -6.17 -32.70
CA ASN A 756 -0.91 -5.35 -31.49
C ASN A 756 0.28 -5.46 -30.52
N TRP A 757 1.47 -5.80 -31.00
CA TRP A 757 2.68 -5.77 -30.18
C TRP A 757 2.99 -4.33 -29.72
N ARG A 758 3.20 -4.15 -28.42
CA ARG A 758 3.51 -2.85 -27.81
C ARG A 758 4.98 -2.84 -27.38
N VAL A 759 5.71 -1.86 -27.88
CA VAL A 759 7.07 -1.53 -27.49
C VAL A 759 7.03 -0.10 -26.95
N GLU A 760 7.28 0.04 -25.65
CA GLU A 760 7.27 1.32 -24.95
C GLU A 760 8.52 2.15 -25.29
N PRO A 761 8.43 3.49 -25.17
CA PRO A 761 9.55 4.39 -25.38
C PRO A 761 10.79 3.99 -24.56
N GLY A 762 11.95 3.95 -25.21
CA GLY A 762 13.24 3.64 -24.55
C GLY A 762 13.86 2.31 -24.97
N CYS A 763 13.10 1.38 -25.56
CA CYS A 763 13.62 0.09 -26.02
C CYS A 763 14.76 0.26 -27.07
N GLN A 764 15.84 -0.50 -26.88
CA GLN A 764 17.04 -0.48 -27.74
C GLN A 764 17.17 -1.81 -28.48
N LEU A 765 16.75 -1.84 -29.75
CA LEU A 765 16.65 -3.04 -30.57
C LEU A 765 17.39 -2.92 -31.93
N PRO A 766 18.67 -2.47 -31.94
CA PRO A 766 19.40 -2.31 -33.20
C PRO A 766 19.64 -3.65 -33.90
N GLY A 767 19.46 -3.69 -35.22
CA GLY A 767 19.70 -4.89 -36.03
C GLY A 767 18.65 -5.98 -35.91
N ILE A 768 17.49 -5.70 -35.30
CA ILE A 768 16.39 -6.67 -35.19
C ILE A 768 15.91 -7.16 -36.56
N ARG A 769 15.70 -8.47 -36.71
CA ARG A 769 15.17 -9.09 -37.94
C ARG A 769 13.68 -9.38 -37.78
N LEU A 770 12.86 -8.77 -38.61
CA LEU A 770 11.39 -8.84 -38.64
C LEU A 770 10.91 -9.31 -40.03
N ASP A 771 11.75 -10.02 -40.77
CA ASP A 771 11.46 -10.43 -42.15
C ASP A 771 10.21 -11.31 -42.20
N GLY A 772 9.22 -10.91 -42.99
CA GLY A 772 7.93 -11.61 -43.11
C GLY A 772 7.04 -11.58 -41.86
N ALA A 773 7.38 -10.82 -40.83
CA ALA A 773 6.60 -10.74 -39.60
C ALA A 773 5.30 -9.93 -39.78
N ASP A 774 4.27 -10.26 -39.00
CA ASP A 774 2.99 -9.53 -38.97
C ASP A 774 2.91 -8.58 -37.78
N LEU A 775 3.21 -7.31 -38.00
CA LEU A 775 3.14 -6.21 -37.04
C LEU A 775 1.88 -5.35 -37.21
N THR A 776 0.79 -5.93 -37.73
CA THR A 776 -0.47 -5.20 -37.91
C THR A 776 -0.93 -4.55 -36.59
N GLN A 777 -1.18 -3.25 -36.61
CA GLN A 777 -1.56 -2.44 -35.44
C GLN A 777 -0.54 -2.44 -34.27
N ALA A 778 0.72 -2.82 -34.51
CA ALA A 778 1.76 -2.71 -33.50
C ALA A 778 2.06 -1.24 -33.14
N SER A 779 2.52 -1.00 -31.91
CA SER A 779 3.00 0.31 -31.44
C SER A 779 4.48 0.20 -31.09
N LEU A 780 5.34 0.88 -31.83
CA LEU A 780 6.80 0.84 -31.70
C LEU A 780 7.38 2.18 -31.24
N GLN A 781 6.57 3.01 -30.59
CA GLN A 781 6.85 4.44 -30.39
C GLN A 781 8.19 4.71 -29.69
N ALA A 782 8.98 5.60 -30.28
CA ALA A 782 10.29 6.02 -29.76
C ALA A 782 11.30 4.87 -29.51
N ALA A 783 11.16 3.74 -30.20
CA ALA A 783 12.13 2.65 -30.16
C ALA A 783 13.34 2.91 -31.07
N ASN A 784 14.50 2.38 -30.70
CA ASN A 784 15.67 2.31 -31.58
C ASN A 784 15.66 1.00 -32.37
N LEU A 785 15.34 1.10 -33.66
CA LEU A 785 15.28 0.02 -34.65
C LEU A 785 16.31 0.25 -35.77
N SER A 786 17.42 0.93 -35.47
CA SER A 786 18.47 1.19 -36.47
C SER A 786 19.02 -0.12 -37.03
N ARG A 787 19.26 -0.16 -38.34
CA ARG A 787 19.70 -1.37 -39.07
C ARG A 787 18.73 -2.55 -39.01
N ALA A 788 17.46 -2.34 -38.65
CA ALA A 788 16.46 -3.41 -38.66
C ALA A 788 16.19 -3.96 -40.07
N SER A 789 15.90 -5.25 -40.16
CA SER A 789 15.41 -5.90 -41.38
C SER A 789 13.90 -6.12 -41.27
N LEU A 790 13.13 -5.59 -42.21
CA LEU A 790 11.66 -5.57 -42.26
C LEU A 790 11.16 -6.11 -43.61
N ARG A 791 11.93 -6.97 -44.28
CA ARG A 791 11.66 -7.36 -45.67
C ARG A 791 10.37 -8.16 -45.74
N ASN A 792 9.45 -7.74 -46.60
CA ASN A 792 8.11 -8.32 -46.74
C ASN A 792 7.29 -8.37 -45.43
N ALA A 793 7.61 -7.56 -44.42
CA ALA A 793 6.83 -7.49 -43.18
C ALA A 793 5.51 -6.73 -43.39
N CYS A 794 4.52 -6.97 -42.52
CA CYS A 794 3.25 -6.24 -42.49
C CYS A 794 3.23 -5.24 -41.32
N LEU A 795 3.26 -3.95 -41.60
CA LEU A 795 3.13 -2.83 -40.65
C LEU A 795 1.79 -2.10 -40.83
N ALA A 796 0.76 -2.76 -41.36
CA ALA A 796 -0.53 -2.13 -41.65
C ALA A 796 -1.10 -1.47 -40.38
N ARG A 797 -1.36 -0.16 -40.46
CA ARG A 797 -1.91 0.67 -39.37
C ARG A 797 -1.06 0.68 -38.08
N ALA A 798 0.24 0.36 -38.17
CA ALA A 798 1.15 0.41 -37.03
C ALA A 798 1.49 1.86 -36.63
N LEU A 799 1.78 2.07 -35.35
CA LEU A 799 2.23 3.34 -34.77
C LEU A 799 3.75 3.29 -34.57
N VAL A 800 4.50 3.82 -35.53
CA VAL A 800 5.97 3.78 -35.59
C VAL A 800 6.52 5.20 -35.48
N MET A 801 5.97 5.98 -34.54
CA MET A 801 6.26 7.40 -34.37
C MET A 801 7.58 7.60 -33.60
N ARG A 802 8.36 8.62 -33.98
CA ARG A 802 9.62 9.01 -33.31
C ARG A 802 10.66 7.90 -33.20
N CYS A 803 10.61 6.91 -34.08
CA CYS A 803 11.53 5.77 -34.07
C CYS A 803 12.84 6.11 -34.79
N ASN A 804 13.93 5.46 -34.39
CA ASN A 804 15.13 5.41 -35.21
C ASN A 804 15.07 4.18 -36.11
N LEU A 805 14.85 4.37 -37.41
CA LEU A 805 14.85 3.35 -38.47
C LEU A 805 15.99 3.58 -39.48
N SER A 806 17.03 4.33 -39.08
CA SER A 806 18.18 4.61 -39.95
C SER A 806 18.87 3.31 -40.37
N ASP A 807 19.33 3.27 -41.62
CA ASP A 807 19.98 2.10 -42.22
C ASP A 807 19.12 0.81 -42.25
N SER A 808 17.79 0.90 -42.07
CA SER A 808 16.89 -0.26 -42.14
C SER A 808 16.69 -0.78 -43.57
N ASP A 809 16.45 -2.08 -43.73
CA ASP A 809 16.03 -2.71 -45.00
C ASP A 809 14.56 -3.13 -44.90
N ALA A 810 13.67 -2.45 -45.61
CA ALA A 810 12.24 -2.74 -45.63
C ALA A 810 11.76 -3.02 -47.06
N TYR A 811 12.55 -3.79 -47.83
CA TYR A 811 12.18 -4.24 -49.17
C TYR A 811 10.77 -4.86 -49.19
N ARG A 812 9.84 -4.27 -49.95
CA ARG A 812 8.43 -4.69 -50.09
C ARG A 812 7.63 -4.79 -48.77
N VAL A 813 7.97 -3.98 -47.77
CA VAL A 813 7.16 -3.87 -46.55
C VAL A 813 5.75 -3.34 -46.86
N ASP A 814 4.73 -3.85 -46.17
CA ASP A 814 3.36 -3.35 -46.24
C ASP A 814 3.07 -2.42 -45.05
N ALA A 815 3.26 -1.11 -45.24
CA ALA A 815 3.07 -0.07 -44.22
C ALA A 815 1.82 0.79 -44.47
N ARG A 816 0.77 0.20 -45.05
CA ARG A 816 -0.49 0.91 -45.35
C ARG A 816 -1.12 1.53 -44.11
N GLY A 817 -1.40 2.82 -44.17
CA GLY A 817 -2.00 3.58 -43.07
C GLY A 817 -1.15 3.64 -41.80
N ALA A 818 0.13 3.28 -41.84
CA ALA A 818 1.03 3.38 -40.70
C ALA A 818 1.36 4.84 -40.37
N ASP A 819 1.63 5.13 -39.10
CA ASP A 819 2.07 6.45 -38.63
C ASP A 819 3.57 6.42 -38.30
N LEU A 820 4.39 6.98 -39.18
CA LEU A 820 5.85 7.10 -39.05
C LEU A 820 6.28 8.54 -38.72
N SER A 821 5.36 9.35 -38.16
CA SER A 821 5.62 10.76 -37.91
C SER A 821 6.83 10.96 -36.99
N SER A 822 7.71 11.89 -37.38
CA SER A 822 8.94 12.27 -36.66
C SER A 822 9.97 11.14 -36.50
N SER A 823 9.89 10.08 -37.29
CA SER A 823 10.88 9.00 -37.30
C SER A 823 12.07 9.32 -38.21
N ASP A 824 13.20 8.64 -37.98
CA ASP A 824 14.41 8.75 -38.78
C ASP A 824 14.56 7.53 -39.70
N LEU A 825 14.44 7.74 -41.01
CA LEU A 825 14.64 6.74 -42.06
C LEU A 825 15.90 7.05 -42.90
N SER A 826 16.86 7.79 -42.35
CA SER A 826 18.10 8.11 -43.06
C SER A 826 18.82 6.85 -43.54
N ARG A 827 19.23 6.84 -44.83
CA ARG A 827 19.89 5.72 -45.53
C ARG A 827 19.09 4.41 -45.58
N ALA A 828 17.81 4.43 -45.23
CA ALA A 828 16.98 3.23 -45.26
C ALA A 828 16.70 2.74 -46.70
N GLN A 829 16.64 1.42 -46.90
CA GLN A 829 16.37 0.75 -48.16
C GLN A 829 14.92 0.23 -48.19
N TRP A 830 13.98 1.06 -48.65
CA TRP A 830 12.53 0.81 -48.62
C TRP A 830 11.96 0.63 -50.04
N VAL A 831 12.75 0.00 -50.91
CA VAL A 831 12.39 -0.25 -52.32
C VAL A 831 11.13 -1.12 -52.40
N GLY A 832 10.14 -0.67 -53.16
CA GLY A 832 8.87 -1.37 -53.35
C GLY A 832 7.94 -1.40 -52.13
N ALA A 833 8.19 -0.58 -51.09
CA ALA A 833 7.32 -0.47 -49.93
C ALA A 833 5.91 0.02 -50.28
N ASN A 834 4.89 -0.46 -49.57
CA ASN A 834 3.52 0.01 -49.70
C ASN A 834 3.17 0.97 -48.55
N LEU A 835 3.20 2.27 -48.83
CA LEU A 835 2.95 3.35 -47.88
C LEU A 835 1.62 4.05 -48.16
N PHE A 836 0.67 3.40 -48.84
CA PHE A 836 -0.63 4.00 -49.17
C PHE A 836 -1.31 4.54 -47.90
N GLU A 837 -1.67 5.83 -47.95
CA GLU A 837 -2.26 6.60 -46.85
C GLU A 837 -1.45 6.63 -45.54
N ALA A 838 -0.14 6.34 -45.59
CA ALA A 838 0.74 6.45 -44.43
C ALA A 838 1.02 7.92 -44.06
N ARG A 839 1.40 8.14 -42.80
CA ARG A 839 1.78 9.46 -42.28
C ARG A 839 3.30 9.52 -42.09
N LEU A 840 3.94 10.44 -42.79
CA LEU A 840 5.38 10.71 -42.78
C LEU A 840 5.68 12.14 -42.33
N ARG A 841 4.84 12.72 -41.45
CA ARG A 841 5.00 14.11 -41.00
C ARG A 841 6.32 14.29 -40.26
N LYS A 842 7.15 15.26 -40.66
CA LYS A 842 8.48 15.53 -40.06
C LYS A 842 9.44 14.32 -40.06
N VAL A 843 9.30 13.39 -40.99
CA VAL A 843 10.22 12.25 -41.13
C VAL A 843 11.57 12.71 -41.69
N ARG A 844 12.65 12.01 -41.34
CA ARG A 844 13.98 12.20 -41.97
C ARG A 844 14.24 11.11 -43.01
N LEU A 845 14.66 11.49 -44.21
CA LEU A 845 14.84 10.61 -45.37
C LEU A 845 16.20 10.84 -46.04
N GLU A 846 17.19 11.39 -45.33
CA GLU A 846 18.52 11.67 -45.90
C GLU A 846 19.14 10.39 -46.51
N GLY A 847 19.33 10.37 -47.83
CA GLY A 847 19.87 9.22 -48.56
C GLY A 847 19.01 7.95 -48.57
N ALA A 848 17.72 8.03 -48.22
CA ALA A 848 16.80 6.89 -48.25
C ALA A 848 16.45 6.46 -49.68
N ASP A 849 16.25 5.17 -49.92
CA ASP A 849 15.79 4.63 -51.21
C ASP A 849 14.34 4.14 -51.10
N LEU A 850 13.42 4.90 -51.70
CA LEU A 850 11.98 4.62 -51.77
C LEU A 850 11.56 4.27 -53.21
N SER A 851 12.50 3.84 -54.06
CA SER A 851 12.22 3.53 -55.47
C SER A 851 11.15 2.44 -55.63
N GLY A 852 10.24 2.60 -56.58
CA GLY A 852 9.15 1.66 -56.85
C GLY A 852 8.10 1.54 -55.73
N SER A 853 8.14 2.39 -54.69
CA SER A 853 7.19 2.36 -53.57
C SER A 853 5.82 2.94 -53.95
N ASN A 854 4.78 2.57 -53.21
CA ASN A 854 3.45 3.17 -53.31
C ASN A 854 3.28 4.27 -52.24
N LEU A 855 3.38 5.53 -52.66
CA LEU A 855 3.24 6.73 -51.81
C LEU A 855 1.89 7.44 -52.02
N HIS A 856 0.89 6.77 -52.60
CA HIS A 856 -0.40 7.40 -52.87
C HIS A 856 -1.07 7.87 -51.57
N GLY A 857 -1.46 9.16 -51.53
CA GLY A 857 -2.17 9.73 -50.37
C GLY A 857 -1.31 9.90 -49.11
N VAL A 858 0.01 9.76 -49.21
CA VAL A 858 0.93 9.97 -48.08
C VAL A 858 0.94 11.42 -47.63
N ASN A 859 0.83 11.64 -46.32
CA ASN A 859 1.05 12.95 -45.71
C ASN A 859 2.53 13.10 -45.33
N SER A 860 3.25 13.94 -46.08
CA SER A 860 4.69 14.18 -45.95
C SER A 860 5.06 15.53 -45.33
N GLU A 861 4.10 16.25 -44.73
CA GLU A 861 4.32 17.63 -44.27
C GLU A 861 5.55 17.76 -43.35
N GLY A 862 6.47 18.64 -43.73
CA GLY A 862 7.71 18.90 -42.98
C GLY A 862 8.74 17.77 -43.02
N ALA A 863 8.56 16.75 -43.86
CA ALA A 863 9.60 15.76 -44.14
C ALA A 863 10.86 16.42 -44.69
N ARG A 864 12.03 15.87 -44.35
CA ARG A 864 13.34 16.38 -44.80
C ARG A 864 14.19 15.23 -45.31
N GLY A 865 15.11 15.49 -46.23
CA GLY A 865 16.03 14.46 -46.71
C GLY A 865 16.68 14.77 -48.05
N LEU A 866 17.93 15.24 -48.03
CA LEU A 866 18.72 15.37 -49.26
C LEU A 866 19.10 13.99 -49.80
N GLY A 867 18.96 13.79 -51.11
CA GLY A 867 19.38 12.56 -51.78
C GLY A 867 18.44 11.37 -51.62
N ALA A 868 17.21 11.58 -51.16
CA ALA A 868 16.17 10.55 -51.18
C ALA A 868 15.85 10.13 -52.63
N ARG A 869 15.84 8.83 -52.91
CA ARG A 869 15.56 8.27 -54.25
C ARG A 869 14.10 7.86 -54.34
N LEU A 870 13.43 8.30 -55.40
CA LEU A 870 11.99 8.12 -55.62
C LEU A 870 11.69 7.54 -57.01
N GLU A 871 12.68 6.93 -57.67
CA GLU A 871 12.53 6.43 -59.03
C GLU A 871 11.40 5.40 -59.13
N GLY A 872 10.39 5.67 -59.97
CA GLY A 872 9.26 4.77 -60.16
C GLY A 872 8.26 4.69 -59.00
N ALA A 873 8.35 5.56 -57.99
CA ALA A 873 7.37 5.60 -56.90
C ALA A 873 6.02 6.20 -57.33
N LEU A 874 4.91 5.65 -56.84
CA LEU A 874 3.56 6.17 -57.10
C LEU A 874 3.24 7.32 -56.13
N MET A 875 3.34 8.57 -56.59
CA MET A 875 3.20 9.76 -55.74
C MET A 875 1.89 10.55 -55.95
N THR A 876 0.86 9.94 -56.55
CA THR A 876 -0.43 10.60 -56.71
C THR A 876 -1.02 11.01 -55.36
N ARG A 877 -1.46 12.27 -55.23
CA ARG A 877 -1.95 12.86 -53.96
C ARG A 877 -0.91 12.86 -52.83
N CYS A 878 0.38 12.96 -53.16
CA CYS A 878 1.49 13.13 -52.22
C CYS A 878 2.29 14.38 -52.59
N ARG A 879 2.77 15.15 -51.59
CA ARG A 879 3.58 16.38 -51.80
C ARG A 879 5.05 16.21 -51.42
N LEU A 880 5.52 14.98 -51.25
CA LEU A 880 6.85 14.68 -50.72
C LEU A 880 7.99 15.40 -51.47
N THR A 881 7.92 15.52 -52.80
CA THR A 881 8.95 16.24 -53.57
C THR A 881 8.99 17.74 -53.27
N GLU A 882 7.84 18.37 -53.03
CA GLU A 882 7.75 19.78 -52.65
C GLU A 882 8.25 19.97 -51.20
N ASP A 883 7.84 19.08 -50.30
CA ASP A 883 8.25 19.11 -48.89
C ASP A 883 9.77 18.95 -48.75
N LEU A 884 10.39 18.03 -49.51
CA LEU A 884 11.84 17.83 -49.52
C LEU A 884 12.63 19.00 -50.14
N ALA A 885 12.04 19.74 -51.08
CA ALA A 885 12.67 20.91 -51.69
C ALA A 885 12.59 22.16 -50.79
N ASN A 886 11.60 22.23 -49.92
CA ASN A 886 11.35 23.34 -49.00
C ASN A 886 11.99 23.14 -47.61
N ALA A 887 12.48 21.94 -47.33
CA ALA A 887 13.13 21.53 -46.09
C ALA A 887 14.61 21.92 -46.02
#